data_AF-A0A1X7BQE0-F1
#
_entry.id   AF-A0A1X7BQE0-F1
#
_cell.length_a   1.000
_cell.length_b   1.000
_cell.length_c   1.000
_cell.angle_alpha   90.00
_cell.angle_beta   90.00
_cell.angle_gamma   90.00
#
_symmetry.space_group_name_H-M   'P 1'
#
loop_
_entity.id
_entity.type
_entity.pdbx_description
1 polymer ?
#
loop_
_entity_poly.entity_id
_entity_poly.type
_entity_poly.pdbx_seq_one_letter_code
_entity_poly.pdbx_strand_id
1 'polypeptide(L)'
;MLKFLSDVLLRLTDYLFGYDFFLSYAHADFPRYTVKLAESLEKRGFRVFLDKKIYSPGTDLQRATVRRVKMSKYLVVLAGPNALTSSWVIKEVALSIEHGKDPILIDFDGNFSKAAENLEIKRLLSKRLYIAENSANIDQPSEYVLSGLFKGFKSTRQDSIRVRFFSGVSLIFLIIAITAFWQFSIARLNLNNFLAASDVRRLTDLRTEAEALYPAVPENIASFEQWIASAENLLERKKAHSATIAKLRESGTIEAPTSSDLSAGIELEPFVTERDALERRISARKEDTDASSNLIRSLERSLLILDERIKKIELLSEEINWRFPSTENQWMHDTLVALVSDLEEFGNEDPFIGMLANVRERLNFSQKIREASITGTDAEAKWKEAISSISQSQVYGGLKIEPQIGLVPIGKDPKSGLWEFSHLQSGSIATRMQNGNIEIQSEMGLVFILIPGGIGTIGASQSGTANVDPNAHAREGPVHSTKFKPFFISKFEMTQAQWLRSEGSLPSRYSAGQSISDGYVILLTHPVERISWHQASRTMSQLGLRLPTEKEWEYTARAGESSPWWTGQTSLSLQGAANLADLAAKSAGVAWPAILNADVLLNDGFVVHAPVGSFRANPWGLHDVHGNVWEWCQDEYSSYSKEDPTSDTILRVNRGGSFDSPPLTARLAYRFVHNPSDRASYLGVRPARSLE
;
A
#
# COMPACT_ATOMS: atom_id res chain seq x y z
N MET A 1 -21.18 22.58 39.79
CA MET A 1 -21.30 22.97 38.36
C MET A 1 -22.62 23.70 38.07
N LEU A 2 -23.79 23.14 38.39
CA LEU A 2 -25.11 23.80 38.20
C LEU A 2 -25.24 25.18 38.90
N LYS A 3 -24.75 25.32 40.14
CA LYS A 3 -24.77 26.60 40.87
C LYS A 3 -23.89 27.69 40.23
N PHE A 4 -22.75 27.29 39.67
CA PHE A 4 -21.83 28.18 38.96
C PHE A 4 -22.41 28.61 37.60
N LEU A 5 -23.01 27.68 36.85
CA LEU A 5 -23.74 27.98 35.61
C LEU A 5 -24.93 28.90 35.88
N SER A 6 -25.68 28.69 36.97
CA SER A 6 -26.77 29.56 37.40
C SER A 6 -26.29 30.99 37.69
N ASP A 7 -25.21 31.16 38.45
CA ASP A 7 -24.64 32.48 38.77
C ASP A 7 -24.09 33.20 37.53
N VAL A 8 -23.46 32.45 36.61
CA VAL A 8 -22.96 33.01 35.35
C VAL A 8 -24.13 33.43 34.46
N LEU A 9 -25.18 32.62 34.37
CA LEU A 9 -26.40 32.95 33.62
C LEU A 9 -27.09 34.18 34.22
N LEU A 10 -27.18 34.27 35.56
CA LEU A 10 -27.73 35.43 36.26
C LEU A 10 -26.96 36.71 35.90
N ARG A 11 -25.62 36.69 36.00
CA ARG A 11 -24.77 37.84 35.64
C ARG A 11 -24.88 38.23 34.16
N LEU A 12 -25.01 37.26 33.26
CA LEU A 12 -25.23 37.50 31.83
C LEU A 12 -26.62 38.09 31.56
N THR A 13 -27.65 37.63 32.28
CA THR A 13 -28.99 38.22 32.19
C THR A 13 -29.03 39.64 32.73
N ASP A 14 -28.31 39.94 33.81
CA ASP A 14 -28.17 41.29 34.37
C ASP A 14 -27.48 42.23 33.37
N TYR A 15 -26.48 41.72 32.66
CA TYR A 15 -25.77 42.44 31.61
C TYR A 15 -26.67 42.78 30.40
N LEU A 16 -27.59 41.88 30.03
CA LEU A 16 -28.41 41.99 28.82
C LEU A 16 -29.75 42.71 29.04
N PHE A 17 -30.37 42.60 30.22
CA PHE A 17 -31.76 43.06 30.45
C PHE A 17 -31.91 44.19 31.49
N GLY A 18 -30.86 44.51 32.27
CA GLY A 18 -30.89 45.63 33.23
C GLY A 18 -31.74 45.41 34.48
N TYR A 19 -32.05 46.50 35.21
CA TYR A 19 -32.80 46.51 36.47
C TYR A 19 -34.18 47.19 36.31
N ASP A 20 -35.16 46.82 37.14
CA ASP A 20 -36.48 47.48 37.12
C ASP A 20 -36.43 48.83 37.85
N PHE A 21 -35.78 48.86 39.01
CA PHE A 21 -35.65 50.05 39.85
C PHE A 21 -34.19 50.35 40.19
N PHE A 22 -33.84 51.64 40.15
CA PHE A 22 -32.65 52.19 40.78
C PHE A 22 -33.08 53.03 41.98
N LEU A 23 -32.60 52.70 43.18
CA LEU A 23 -32.90 53.49 44.37
C LEU A 23 -31.76 54.49 44.63
N SER A 24 -32.06 55.78 44.47
CA SER A 24 -31.14 56.89 44.75
C SER A 24 -31.47 57.51 46.12
N TYR A 25 -30.47 57.59 47.00
CA TYR A 25 -30.62 58.07 48.37
C TYR A 25 -29.28 58.57 48.92
N ALA A 26 -29.32 59.50 49.88
CA ALA A 26 -28.14 59.83 50.67
C ALA A 26 -27.97 58.79 51.78
N HIS A 27 -26.76 58.23 51.93
CA HIS A 27 -26.46 57.23 52.97
C HIS A 27 -26.70 57.75 54.40
N ALA A 28 -26.63 59.07 54.60
CA ALA A 28 -26.86 59.73 55.89
C ALA A 28 -28.35 59.82 56.29
N ASP A 29 -29.28 59.59 55.36
CA ASP A 29 -30.71 59.73 55.62
C ASP A 29 -31.33 58.40 56.11
N PHE A 30 -31.50 57.42 55.22
CA PHE A 30 -32.35 56.25 55.50
C PHE A 30 -31.78 54.89 55.03
N PRO A 31 -30.56 54.49 55.44
CA PRO A 31 -29.89 53.30 54.88
C PRO A 31 -30.64 51.98 55.14
N ARG A 32 -31.31 51.83 56.29
CA ARG A 32 -32.12 50.63 56.60
C ARG A 32 -33.39 50.57 55.77
N TYR A 33 -34.09 51.69 55.66
CA TYR A 33 -35.30 51.81 54.85
C TYR A 33 -35.05 51.42 53.39
N THR A 34 -33.98 51.93 52.78
CA THR A 34 -33.65 51.65 51.37
C THR A 34 -33.43 50.16 51.13
N VAL A 35 -32.74 49.46 52.06
CA VAL A 35 -32.53 48.02 51.97
C VAL A 35 -33.86 47.27 52.07
N LYS A 36 -34.73 47.65 53.01
CA LYS A 36 -36.04 47.02 53.19
C LYS A 36 -37.00 47.28 52.01
N LEU A 37 -36.91 48.46 51.39
CA LEU A 37 -37.64 48.77 50.16
C LEU A 37 -37.17 47.87 49.00
N ALA A 38 -35.86 47.71 48.81
CA ALA A 38 -35.33 46.80 47.81
C ALA A 38 -35.78 45.35 48.06
N GLU A 39 -35.63 44.84 49.28
CA GLU A 39 -36.07 43.50 49.65
C GLU A 39 -37.58 43.30 49.38
N SER A 40 -38.40 44.33 49.63
CA SER A 40 -39.85 44.26 49.43
C SER A 40 -40.23 44.26 47.95
N LEU A 41 -39.53 45.02 47.12
CA LEU A 41 -39.68 45.02 45.66
C LEU A 41 -39.18 43.70 45.05
N GLU A 42 -38.05 43.17 45.53
CA GLU A 42 -37.48 41.89 45.11
C GLU A 42 -38.37 40.69 45.45
N LYS A 43 -38.96 40.67 46.65
CA LYS A 43 -39.95 39.64 47.04
C LYS A 43 -41.16 39.60 46.11
N ARG A 44 -41.49 40.71 45.43
CA ARG A 44 -42.60 40.79 44.46
C ARG A 44 -42.14 40.61 43.02
N GLY A 45 -40.89 40.20 42.78
CA GLY A 45 -40.37 39.79 41.48
C GLY A 45 -39.65 40.88 40.69
N PHE A 46 -39.47 42.08 41.24
CA PHE A 46 -38.73 43.17 40.58
C PHE A 46 -37.23 43.09 40.89
N ARG A 47 -36.36 43.41 39.93
CA ARG A 47 -34.91 43.56 40.20
C ARG A 47 -34.57 44.98 40.60
N VAL A 48 -33.97 45.14 41.78
CA VAL A 48 -33.63 46.45 42.33
C VAL A 48 -32.11 46.62 42.38
N PHE A 49 -31.63 47.74 41.85
CA PHE A 49 -30.26 48.16 42.09
C PHE A 49 -30.21 49.09 43.30
N LEU A 50 -29.37 48.70 44.27
CA LEU A 50 -28.99 49.51 45.42
C LEU A 50 -27.53 49.94 45.26
N ASP A 51 -27.25 51.25 45.32
CA ASP A 51 -25.88 51.72 45.48
C ASP A 51 -25.41 51.43 46.92
N LYS A 52 -24.90 50.23 47.15
CA LYS A 52 -24.13 49.87 48.36
C LYS A 52 -22.66 50.12 48.04
N LYS A 53 -22.00 51.02 48.76
CA LYS A 53 -20.55 51.25 48.65
C LYS A 53 -19.77 49.94 48.87
N ILE A 54 -19.42 49.27 47.78
CA ILE A 54 -18.27 48.37 47.69
C ILE A 54 -17.59 48.74 46.37
N TYR A 55 -16.60 49.63 46.42
CA TYR A 55 -15.75 49.92 45.26
C TYR A 55 -14.29 49.71 45.65
N SER A 56 -13.64 48.83 44.89
CA SER A 56 -12.20 48.64 44.89
C SER A 56 -11.53 49.79 44.10
N PRO A 57 -10.36 50.30 44.50
CA PRO A 57 -9.69 51.41 43.81
C PRO A 57 -9.38 51.08 42.35
N GLY A 58 -9.78 51.95 41.40
CA GLY A 58 -9.34 51.87 39.98
C GLY A 58 -10.41 51.91 38.88
N THR A 59 -11.71 52.02 39.20
CA THR A 59 -12.77 52.16 38.17
C THR A 59 -13.14 53.63 37.94
N ASP A 60 -13.30 54.03 36.67
CA ASP A 60 -13.85 55.34 36.29
C ASP A 60 -15.32 55.44 36.74
N LEU A 61 -15.50 55.98 37.96
CA LEU A 61 -16.74 56.03 38.73
C LEU A 61 -17.91 56.67 37.96
N GLN A 62 -17.61 57.54 36.99
CA GLN A 62 -18.65 58.19 36.19
C GLN A 62 -19.28 57.23 35.17
N ARG A 63 -18.49 56.36 34.53
CA ARG A 63 -19.01 55.42 33.51
C ARG A 63 -19.89 54.34 34.11
N ALA A 64 -19.54 53.83 35.30
CA ALA A 64 -20.30 52.77 35.97
C ALA A 64 -21.69 53.25 36.41
N THR A 65 -21.77 54.46 36.98
CA THR A 65 -23.02 55.07 37.44
C THR A 65 -23.95 55.40 36.28
N VAL A 66 -23.42 56.03 35.21
CA VAL A 66 -24.16 56.30 33.96
C VAL A 66 -24.72 55.01 33.36
N ARG A 67 -23.92 53.94 33.31
CA ARG A 67 -24.36 52.65 32.75
C ARG A 67 -25.51 52.03 33.55
N ARG A 68 -25.47 52.09 34.88
CA ARG A 68 -26.51 51.50 35.75
C ARG A 68 -27.80 52.30 35.75
N VAL A 69 -27.70 53.63 35.74
CA VAL A 69 -28.86 54.50 35.52
C VAL A 69 -29.48 54.22 34.16
N LYS A 70 -28.68 54.05 33.09
CA LYS A 70 -29.16 53.63 31.75
C LYS A 70 -29.91 52.29 31.78
N MET A 71 -29.36 51.29 32.46
CA MET A 71 -29.92 49.94 32.51
C MET A 71 -31.12 49.80 33.45
N SER A 72 -31.47 50.81 34.25
CA SER A 72 -32.61 50.75 35.18
C SER A 72 -33.85 51.42 34.59
N LYS A 73 -35.02 50.79 34.58
CA LYS A 73 -36.21 51.38 33.93
C LYS A 73 -36.77 52.59 34.68
N TYR A 74 -36.84 52.51 36.01
CA TYR A 74 -37.33 53.57 36.88
C TYR A 74 -36.25 54.00 37.88
N LEU A 75 -36.20 55.31 38.15
CA LEU A 75 -35.41 55.89 39.23
C LEU A 75 -36.37 56.21 40.38
N VAL A 76 -36.14 55.64 41.57
CA VAL A 76 -36.85 56.03 42.79
C VAL A 76 -35.89 56.81 43.66
N VAL A 77 -36.28 58.03 44.03
CA VAL A 77 -35.47 58.95 44.82
C VAL A 77 -36.07 59.03 46.22
N LEU A 78 -35.27 58.77 47.24
CA LEU A 78 -35.69 58.95 48.64
C LEU A 78 -35.31 60.37 49.09
N ALA A 79 -36.30 61.25 49.20
CA ALA A 79 -36.10 62.63 49.64
C ALA A 79 -36.04 62.73 51.17
N GLY A 80 -34.84 62.51 51.72
CA GLY A 80 -34.47 62.90 53.08
C GLY A 80 -33.76 64.26 53.12
N PRO A 81 -33.46 64.77 54.32
CA PRO A 81 -32.87 66.09 54.50
C PRO A 81 -31.49 66.25 53.82
N ASN A 82 -30.68 65.18 53.73
CA ASN A 82 -29.37 65.23 53.07
C ASN A 82 -29.42 64.86 51.58
N ALA A 83 -30.44 64.13 51.13
CA ALA A 83 -30.60 63.75 49.73
C ALA A 83 -30.82 64.97 48.81
N LEU A 84 -31.47 66.02 49.31
CA LEU A 84 -31.83 67.20 48.53
C LEU A 84 -30.64 68.10 48.15
N THR A 85 -29.54 67.99 48.89
CA THR A 85 -28.30 68.76 48.67
C THR A 85 -27.14 67.86 48.20
N SER A 86 -27.37 66.55 48.07
CA SER A 86 -26.36 65.60 47.64
C SER A 86 -26.05 65.75 46.15
N SER A 87 -24.79 66.10 45.83
CA SER A 87 -24.30 66.20 44.45
C SER A 87 -24.43 64.89 43.67
N TRP A 88 -24.40 63.75 44.36
CA TRP A 88 -24.58 62.42 43.76
C TRP A 88 -26.04 62.15 43.39
N VAL A 89 -26.98 62.41 44.30
CA VAL A 89 -28.42 62.22 44.04
C VAL A 89 -28.88 63.15 42.92
N ILE A 90 -28.45 64.41 42.94
CA ILE A 90 -28.74 65.39 41.87
C ILE A 90 -28.23 64.88 40.51
N LYS A 91 -27.00 64.34 40.47
CA LYS A 91 -26.42 63.80 39.23
C LYS A 91 -27.18 62.58 38.71
N GLU A 92 -27.58 61.66 39.58
CA GLU A 92 -28.37 60.48 39.20
C GLU A 92 -29.75 60.87 38.66
N VAL A 93 -30.41 61.85 39.30
CA VAL A 93 -31.67 62.42 38.84
C VAL A 93 -31.52 63.10 37.49
N ALA A 94 -30.51 63.95 37.31
CA ALA A 94 -30.24 64.64 36.05
C ALA A 94 -29.97 63.64 34.90
N LEU A 95 -29.11 62.65 35.15
CA LEU A 95 -28.81 61.60 34.18
C LEU A 95 -30.04 60.77 33.81
N SER A 96 -30.88 60.44 34.79
CA SER A 96 -32.12 59.70 34.55
C SER A 96 -33.07 60.49 33.65
N ILE A 97 -33.23 61.80 33.90
CA ILE A 97 -34.09 62.69 33.11
C ILE A 97 -33.54 62.87 31.69
N GLU A 98 -32.23 63.08 31.53
CA GLU A 98 -31.57 63.17 30.21
C GLU A 98 -31.85 61.93 29.35
N HIS A 99 -32.04 60.77 30.00
CA HIS A 99 -32.31 59.50 29.34
C HIS A 99 -33.80 59.19 29.24
N GLY A 100 -34.66 60.21 29.34
CA GLY A 100 -36.09 60.13 29.11
C GLY A 100 -36.88 59.40 30.19
N LYS A 101 -36.35 59.32 31.42
CA LYS A 101 -37.01 58.65 32.54
C LYS A 101 -37.65 59.66 33.48
N ASP A 102 -38.76 59.27 34.07
CA ASP A 102 -39.49 60.05 35.05
C ASP A 102 -39.18 59.51 36.45
N PRO A 103 -38.34 60.19 37.27
CA PRO A 103 -38.03 59.72 38.61
C PRO A 103 -39.27 59.80 39.50
N ILE A 104 -39.42 58.80 40.36
CA ILE A 104 -40.48 58.72 41.35
C ILE A 104 -39.89 59.13 42.69
N LEU A 105 -40.47 60.16 43.28
CA LEU A 105 -39.99 60.69 44.54
C LEU A 105 -40.76 60.06 45.70
N ILE A 106 -40.04 59.58 46.71
CA ILE A 106 -40.63 59.24 48.01
C ILE A 106 -40.24 60.38 48.96
N ASP A 107 -41.20 61.23 49.29
CA ASP A 107 -40.99 62.44 50.09
C ASP A 107 -41.25 62.15 51.56
N PHE A 108 -40.18 62.09 52.36
CA PHE A 108 -40.27 61.84 53.80
C PHE A 108 -40.63 63.12 54.54
N ASP A 109 -41.71 63.11 55.32
CA ASP A 109 -42.20 64.23 56.15
C ASP A 109 -42.38 65.57 55.42
N GLY A 110 -42.49 65.52 54.08
CA GLY A 110 -42.57 66.69 53.22
C GLY A 110 -41.24 67.43 53.07
N ASN A 111 -40.09 66.77 53.25
CA ASN A 111 -38.75 67.36 53.09
C ASN A 111 -38.56 68.01 51.73
N PHE A 112 -38.99 67.37 50.63
CA PHE A 112 -38.93 67.95 49.29
C PHE A 112 -39.96 69.06 49.11
N SER A 113 -41.19 68.83 49.58
CA SER A 113 -42.29 69.79 49.48
C SER A 113 -41.99 71.12 50.20
N LYS A 114 -41.28 71.07 51.33
CA LYS A 114 -40.88 72.23 52.16
C LYS A 114 -39.52 72.82 51.77
N ALA A 115 -38.79 72.19 50.85
CA ALA A 115 -37.45 72.62 50.47
C ALA A 115 -37.44 73.97 49.75
N ALA A 116 -36.34 74.72 49.89
CA ALA A 116 -36.17 76.01 49.24
C ALA A 116 -36.26 75.90 47.71
N GLU A 117 -36.98 76.85 47.08
CA GLU A 117 -37.23 76.86 45.62
C GLU A 117 -35.97 76.96 44.76
N ASN A 118 -34.86 77.42 45.32
CA ASN A 118 -33.59 77.58 44.62
C ASN A 118 -32.76 76.28 44.51
N LEU A 119 -33.22 75.17 45.11
CA LEU A 119 -32.49 73.90 45.03
C LEU A 119 -32.63 73.27 43.65
N GLU A 120 -31.49 72.86 43.09
CA GLU A 120 -31.41 72.27 41.74
C GLU A 120 -32.31 71.03 41.59
N ILE A 121 -32.37 70.19 42.63
CA ILE A 121 -33.22 68.99 42.63
C ILE A 121 -34.71 69.33 42.53
N LYS A 122 -35.16 70.46 43.08
CA LYS A 122 -36.56 70.91 43.04
C LYS A 122 -36.94 71.32 41.63
N ARG A 123 -36.05 72.04 40.93
CA ARG A 123 -36.20 72.37 39.51
C ARG A 123 -36.34 71.10 38.65
N LEU A 124 -35.48 70.11 38.88
CA LEU A 124 -35.44 68.86 38.12
C LEU A 124 -36.70 67.98 38.33
N LEU A 125 -37.30 68.00 39.52
CA LEU A 125 -38.40 67.11 39.90
C LEU A 125 -39.78 67.79 40.01
N SER A 126 -39.88 69.10 39.78
CA SER A 126 -41.09 69.93 39.95
C SER A 126 -42.40 69.45 39.30
N LYS A 127 -42.34 68.58 38.29
CA LYS A 127 -43.52 68.06 37.55
C LYS A 127 -43.70 66.54 37.65
N ARG A 128 -43.11 65.89 38.66
CA ARG A 128 -43.03 64.42 38.75
C ARG A 128 -43.89 63.85 39.87
N LEU A 129 -44.18 62.55 39.76
CA LEU A 129 -44.93 61.77 40.73
C LEU A 129 -44.16 61.72 42.06
N TYR A 130 -44.81 62.16 43.14
CA TYR A 130 -44.31 62.03 44.49
C TYR A 130 -45.27 61.19 45.33
N ILE A 131 -44.70 60.37 46.20
CA ILE A 131 -45.40 59.52 47.16
C ILE A 131 -44.96 59.97 48.55
N ALA A 132 -45.90 60.41 49.38
CA ALA A 132 -45.60 60.81 50.75
C ALA A 132 -45.26 59.60 51.63
N GLU A 133 -44.24 59.72 52.46
CA GLU A 133 -43.86 58.74 53.48
C GLU A 133 -43.53 59.46 54.80
N ASN A 134 -43.64 58.76 55.92
CA ASN A 134 -43.40 59.29 57.25
C ASN A 134 -42.12 58.70 57.86
N SER A 135 -41.28 59.51 58.49
CA SER A 135 -40.07 59.02 59.17
C SER A 135 -40.35 58.08 60.35
N ALA A 136 -41.60 58.00 60.85
CA ALA A 136 -42.02 56.96 61.78
C ALA A 136 -41.93 55.53 61.17
N ASN A 137 -41.91 55.41 59.85
CA ASN A 137 -41.80 54.15 59.10
C ASN A 137 -40.35 53.84 58.67
N ILE A 138 -39.33 54.40 59.33
CA ILE A 138 -37.92 54.28 58.92
C ILE A 138 -37.40 52.84 58.88
N ASP A 139 -37.99 51.93 59.67
CA ASP A 139 -37.58 50.53 59.72
C ASP A 139 -38.25 49.67 58.63
N GLN A 140 -39.37 50.11 58.04
CA GLN A 140 -40.07 49.36 57.00
C GLN A 140 -40.98 50.26 56.12
N PRO A 141 -40.93 50.15 54.78
CA PRO A 141 -41.81 50.88 53.88
C PRO A 141 -43.30 50.66 54.16
N SER A 142 -44.08 51.73 54.11
CA SER A 142 -45.53 51.62 54.26
C SER A 142 -46.17 50.86 53.09
N GLU A 143 -47.28 50.18 53.34
CA GLU A 143 -48.09 49.58 52.26
C GLU A 143 -48.62 50.64 51.29
N TYR A 144 -48.71 51.91 51.71
CA TYR A 144 -49.05 53.02 50.82
C TYR A 144 -47.94 53.28 49.79
N VAL A 145 -46.67 53.34 50.21
CA VAL A 145 -45.53 53.47 49.29
C VAL A 145 -45.43 52.26 48.36
N LEU A 146 -45.54 51.05 48.92
CA LEU A 146 -45.47 49.82 48.16
C LEU A 146 -46.60 49.76 47.11
N SER A 147 -47.85 49.96 47.52
CA SER A 147 -48.98 49.96 46.58
C SER A 147 -48.92 51.12 45.58
N GLY A 148 -48.45 52.30 45.97
CA GLY A 148 -48.26 53.46 45.08
C GLY A 148 -47.24 53.18 43.99
N LEU A 149 -46.12 52.53 44.35
CA LEU A 149 -45.17 52.00 43.39
C LEU A 149 -45.90 50.97 42.51
N PHE A 150 -46.45 49.89 43.06
CA PHE A 150 -47.02 48.80 42.25
C PHE A 150 -48.18 49.20 41.32
N LYS A 151 -49.05 50.13 41.73
CA LYS A 151 -50.19 50.59 40.92
C LYS A 151 -49.73 51.33 39.66
N GLY A 152 -48.55 51.97 39.71
CA GLY A 152 -47.91 52.59 38.55
C GLY A 152 -47.28 51.61 37.55
N PHE A 153 -47.17 50.32 37.88
CA PHE A 153 -46.38 49.34 37.11
C PHE A 153 -47.16 48.17 36.53
N LYS A 154 -48.49 48.31 36.36
CA LYS A 154 -49.35 47.27 35.80
C LYS A 154 -49.20 47.13 34.26
N SER A 155 -47.99 46.83 33.78
CA SER A 155 -47.64 46.22 32.47
C SER A 155 -46.11 46.23 32.29
N THR A 156 -45.40 45.25 32.85
CA THR A 156 -43.97 45.05 32.54
C THR A 156 -43.82 44.13 31.33
N ARG A 157 -43.72 44.76 30.16
CA ARG A 157 -43.38 44.21 28.82
C ARG A 157 -42.01 43.48 28.76
N GLN A 158 -41.39 43.09 29.88
CA GLN A 158 -40.07 42.42 29.90
C GLN A 158 -40.15 40.89 29.88
N ASP A 159 -41.18 40.27 30.45
CA ASP A 159 -41.31 38.80 30.40
C ASP A 159 -41.56 38.29 28.96
N SER A 160 -42.31 39.04 28.15
CA SER A 160 -42.53 38.68 26.75
C SER A 160 -41.27 38.80 25.88
N ILE A 161 -40.37 39.73 26.21
CA ILE A 161 -39.08 39.88 25.51
C ILE A 161 -38.14 38.74 25.90
N ARG A 162 -38.11 38.34 27.18
CA ARG A 162 -37.31 37.20 27.66
C ARG A 162 -37.77 35.89 27.02
N VAL A 163 -39.09 35.64 27.01
CA VAL A 163 -39.64 34.43 26.37
C VAL A 163 -39.28 34.41 24.89
N ARG A 164 -39.44 35.51 24.14
CA ARG A 164 -39.06 35.57 22.72
C ARG A 164 -37.56 35.38 22.49
N PHE A 165 -36.70 35.96 23.35
CA PHE A 165 -35.25 35.80 23.25
C PHE A 165 -34.84 34.33 23.50
N PHE A 166 -35.31 33.72 24.59
CA PHE A 166 -35.00 32.33 24.90
C PHE A 166 -35.62 31.34 23.90
N SER A 167 -36.82 31.63 23.36
CA SER A 167 -37.40 30.86 22.26
C SER A 167 -36.57 30.96 20.99
N GLY A 168 -36.05 32.16 20.66
CA GLY A 168 -35.15 32.34 19.52
C GLY A 168 -33.82 31.60 19.68
N VAL A 169 -33.20 31.69 20.86
CA VAL A 169 -31.96 30.95 21.17
C VAL A 169 -32.20 29.44 21.13
N SER A 170 -33.31 28.96 21.69
CA SER A 170 -33.66 27.54 21.67
C SER A 170 -33.90 27.02 20.24
N LEU A 171 -34.52 27.84 19.38
CA LEU A 171 -34.70 27.51 17.96
C LEU A 171 -33.35 27.42 17.23
N ILE A 172 -32.41 28.31 17.52
CA ILE A 172 -31.04 28.26 16.96
C ILE A 172 -30.34 26.97 17.40
N PHE A 173 -30.40 26.62 18.70
CA PHE A 173 -29.81 25.36 19.18
C PHE A 173 -30.49 24.13 18.59
N LEU A 174 -31.81 24.16 18.38
CA LEU A 174 -32.55 23.08 17.73
C LEU A 174 -32.10 22.91 16.27
N ILE A 175 -31.93 24.02 15.53
CA ILE A 175 -31.43 23.99 14.15
C ILE A 175 -30.02 23.40 14.12
N ILE A 176 -29.12 23.83 15.02
CA ILE A 176 -27.76 23.30 15.13
C ILE A 176 -27.78 21.80 15.45
N ALA A 177 -28.65 21.34 16.34
CA ALA A 177 -28.78 19.93 16.67
C ALA A 177 -29.28 19.11 15.48
N ILE A 178 -30.26 19.63 14.73
CA ILE A 178 -30.78 18.99 13.51
C ILE A 178 -29.69 18.92 12.43
N THR A 179 -28.94 20.01 12.20
CA THR A 179 -27.86 20.02 11.21
C THR A 179 -26.71 19.09 11.62
N ALA A 180 -26.34 19.07 12.90
CA ALA A 180 -25.33 18.15 13.42
C ALA A 180 -25.77 16.68 13.29
N PHE A 181 -27.04 16.37 13.59
CA PHE A 181 -27.58 15.03 13.39
C PHE A 181 -27.60 14.64 11.91
N TRP A 182 -28.02 15.55 11.03
CA TRP A 182 -28.01 15.33 9.58
C TRP A 182 -26.59 15.12 9.05
N GLN A 183 -25.62 15.93 9.48
CA GLN A 183 -24.20 15.74 9.16
C GLN A 183 -23.64 14.42 9.69
N PHE A 184 -23.99 14.03 10.92
CA PHE A 184 -23.62 12.73 11.48
C PHE A 184 -24.21 11.58 10.67
N SER A 185 -25.47 11.68 10.25
CA SER A 185 -26.12 10.70 9.38
C SER A 185 -25.42 10.60 8.01
N ILE A 186 -25.10 11.74 7.38
CA ILE A 186 -24.34 11.76 6.11
C ILE A 186 -22.93 11.17 6.30
N ALA A 187 -22.22 11.56 7.35
CA ALA A 187 -20.90 11.01 7.64
C ALA A 187 -20.94 9.50 7.89
N ARG A 188 -21.99 9.00 8.53
CA ARG A 188 -22.20 7.57 8.76
C ARG A 188 -22.54 6.82 7.47
N LEU A 189 -23.25 7.44 6.53
CA LEU A 189 -23.47 6.90 5.19
C LEU A 189 -22.16 6.87 4.39
N ASN A 190 -21.38 7.95 4.44
CA ASN A 190 -20.11 8.07 3.73
C ASN A 190 -18.98 7.21 4.32
N LEU A 191 -19.11 6.75 5.58
CA LEU A 191 -18.11 5.90 6.24
C LEU A 191 -17.91 4.58 5.48
N ASN A 192 -18.98 3.97 4.97
CA ASN A 192 -18.89 2.73 4.21
C ASN A 192 -18.14 2.95 2.88
N ASN A 193 -18.36 4.10 2.24
CA ASN A 193 -17.66 4.47 1.01
C ASN A 193 -16.16 4.64 1.27
N PHE A 194 -15.82 5.30 2.37
CA PHE A 194 -14.43 5.47 2.79
C PHE A 194 -13.76 4.13 3.13
N LEU A 195 -14.47 3.23 3.82
CA LEU A 195 -13.94 1.90 4.16
C LEU A 195 -13.72 1.03 2.92
N ALA A 196 -14.66 1.00 1.97
CA ALA A 196 -14.51 0.24 0.73
C ALA A 196 -13.31 0.72 -0.10
N ALA A 197 -13.20 2.02 -0.32
CA ALA A 197 -12.08 2.61 -1.04
C ALA A 197 -10.74 2.38 -0.31
N SER A 198 -10.74 2.48 1.03
CA SER A 198 -9.58 2.19 1.87
C SER A 198 -9.16 0.72 1.77
N ASP A 199 -10.10 -0.22 1.72
CA ASP A 199 -9.81 -1.66 1.67
C ASP A 199 -9.34 -2.10 0.28
N VAL A 200 -9.86 -1.51 -0.81
CA VAL A 200 -9.31 -1.66 -2.17
C VAL A 200 -7.85 -1.21 -2.21
N ARG A 201 -7.57 -0.05 -1.61
CA ARG A 201 -6.20 0.46 -1.51
C ARG A 201 -5.33 -0.46 -0.66
N ARG A 202 -5.83 -0.90 0.50
CA ARG A 202 -5.08 -1.78 1.40
C ARG A 202 -4.76 -3.12 0.74
N LEU A 203 -5.68 -3.69 -0.04
CA LEU A 203 -5.44 -4.91 -0.80
C LEU A 203 -4.31 -4.72 -1.83
N THR A 204 -4.31 -3.58 -2.53
CA THR A 204 -3.25 -3.23 -3.50
C THR A 204 -1.90 -3.04 -2.79
N ASP A 205 -1.89 -2.37 -1.64
CA ASP A 205 -0.69 -2.17 -0.85
C ASP A 205 -0.16 -3.52 -0.33
N LEU A 206 -1.03 -4.43 0.17
CA LEU A 206 -0.64 -5.78 0.59
C LEU A 206 -0.05 -6.59 -0.56
N ARG A 207 -0.61 -6.50 -1.78
CA ARG A 207 -0.04 -7.15 -2.98
C ARG A 207 1.38 -6.66 -3.26
N THR A 208 1.61 -5.36 -3.11
CA THR A 208 2.94 -4.75 -3.30
C THR A 208 3.91 -5.13 -2.18
N GLU A 209 3.45 -5.07 -0.93
CA GLU A 209 4.23 -5.46 0.25
C GLU A 209 4.66 -6.94 0.15
N ALA A 210 3.79 -7.83 -0.35
CA ALA A 210 4.10 -9.24 -0.53
C ALA A 210 5.26 -9.48 -1.51
N GLU A 211 5.41 -8.67 -2.55
CA GLU A 211 6.55 -8.76 -3.48
C GLU A 211 7.86 -8.35 -2.80
N ALA A 212 7.81 -7.38 -1.88
CA ALA A 212 8.98 -6.93 -1.12
C ALA A 212 9.46 -7.94 -0.05
N LEU A 213 8.67 -8.98 0.23
CA LEU A 213 9.05 -10.04 1.18
C LEU A 213 9.93 -11.12 0.55
N TYR A 214 10.17 -11.07 -0.75
CA TYR A 214 11.18 -11.91 -1.39
C TYR A 214 12.61 -11.39 -1.12
N PRO A 215 13.63 -12.27 -1.09
CA PRO A 215 13.52 -13.73 -1.14
C PRO A 215 12.99 -14.33 0.18
N ALA A 216 12.57 -15.60 0.16
CA ALA A 216 12.06 -16.31 1.33
C ALA A 216 13.21 -16.75 2.26
N VAL A 217 13.73 -15.80 3.03
CA VAL A 217 14.89 -15.98 3.93
C VAL A 217 14.51 -15.73 5.40
N PRO A 218 15.25 -16.30 6.37
CA PRO A 218 14.91 -16.18 7.79
C PRO A 218 14.81 -14.74 8.30
N GLU A 219 15.56 -13.82 7.71
CA GLU A 219 15.58 -12.40 8.08
C GLU A 219 14.21 -11.72 7.86
N ASN A 220 13.38 -12.28 6.98
CA ASN A 220 12.05 -11.77 6.64
C ASN A 220 10.92 -12.39 7.49
N ILE A 221 11.19 -13.33 8.41
CA ILE A 221 10.15 -14.05 9.19
C ILE A 221 9.19 -13.09 9.90
N ALA A 222 9.72 -12.09 10.62
CA ALA A 222 8.87 -11.13 11.35
C ALA A 222 8.00 -10.30 10.39
N SER A 223 8.54 -9.93 9.23
CA SER A 223 7.81 -9.20 8.18
C SER A 223 6.70 -10.05 7.56
N PHE A 224 6.96 -11.35 7.35
CA PHE A 224 5.94 -12.30 6.92
C PHE A 224 4.80 -12.42 7.93
N GLU A 225 5.10 -12.58 9.21
CA GLU A 225 4.09 -12.69 10.28
C GLU A 225 3.24 -11.41 10.37
N GLN A 226 3.87 -10.23 10.30
CA GLN A 226 3.16 -8.95 10.30
C GLN A 226 2.27 -8.76 9.06
N TRP A 227 2.77 -9.16 7.89
CA TRP A 227 2.00 -9.11 6.65
C TRP A 227 0.81 -10.05 6.71
N ILE A 228 0.99 -11.28 7.18
CA ILE A 228 -0.08 -12.28 7.34
C ILE A 228 -1.16 -11.75 8.27
N ALA A 229 -0.78 -11.22 9.43
CA ALA A 229 -1.75 -10.62 10.36
C ALA A 229 -2.52 -9.45 9.72
N SER A 230 -1.85 -8.63 8.90
CA SER A 230 -2.51 -7.55 8.16
C SER A 230 -3.48 -8.05 7.09
N ALA A 231 -3.10 -9.11 6.38
CA ALA A 231 -3.92 -9.76 5.36
C ALA A 231 -5.16 -10.42 5.96
N GLU A 232 -5.01 -11.13 7.07
CA GLU A 232 -6.13 -11.74 7.82
C GLU A 232 -7.12 -10.69 8.33
N ASN A 233 -6.63 -9.59 8.91
CA ASN A 233 -7.47 -8.47 9.33
C ASN A 233 -8.28 -7.85 8.19
N LEU A 234 -7.74 -7.81 6.97
CA LEU A 234 -8.46 -7.33 5.79
C LEU A 234 -9.53 -8.35 5.36
N LEU A 235 -9.19 -9.65 5.34
CA LEU A 235 -10.13 -10.71 4.98
C LEU A 235 -11.33 -10.81 5.92
N GLU A 236 -11.16 -10.50 7.21
CA GLU A 236 -12.28 -10.44 8.17
C GLU A 236 -13.35 -9.41 7.77
N ARG A 237 -12.96 -8.34 7.06
CA ARG A 237 -13.89 -7.29 6.60
C ARG A 237 -14.76 -7.72 5.42
N LYS A 238 -14.39 -8.81 4.72
CA LYS A 238 -15.15 -9.34 3.58
C LYS A 238 -16.62 -9.55 3.93
N LYS A 239 -16.92 -10.12 5.11
CA LYS A 239 -18.30 -10.37 5.55
C LYS A 239 -19.13 -9.07 5.68
N ALA A 240 -18.51 -7.98 6.14
CA ALA A 240 -19.18 -6.69 6.25
C ALA A 240 -19.46 -6.07 4.86
N HIS A 241 -18.53 -6.24 3.92
CA HIS A 241 -18.72 -5.83 2.52
C HIS A 241 -19.87 -6.61 1.86
N SER A 242 -19.89 -7.94 2.01
CA SER A 242 -20.99 -8.78 1.50
C SER A 242 -22.35 -8.40 2.10
N ALA A 243 -22.41 -8.08 3.40
CA ALA A 243 -23.64 -7.61 4.04
C ALA A 243 -24.09 -6.23 3.50
N THR A 244 -23.14 -5.35 3.17
CA THR A 244 -23.42 -4.05 2.57
C THR A 244 -23.96 -4.18 1.15
N ILE A 245 -23.39 -5.09 0.35
CA ILE A 245 -23.91 -5.46 -0.98
C ILE A 245 -25.36 -5.96 -0.88
N ALA A 246 -25.63 -6.89 0.04
CA ALA A 246 -26.98 -7.43 0.24
C ALA A 246 -27.98 -6.32 0.59
N LYS A 247 -27.59 -5.39 1.46
CA LYS A 247 -28.43 -4.23 1.82
C LYS A 247 -28.67 -3.27 0.66
N LEU A 248 -27.66 -3.01 -0.17
CA LEU A 248 -27.84 -2.19 -1.38
C LEU A 248 -28.88 -2.83 -2.30
N ARG A 249 -28.76 -4.13 -2.53
CA ARG A 249 -29.67 -4.94 -3.37
C ARG A 249 -31.12 -4.91 -2.93
N GLU A 250 -31.44 -4.65 -1.65
CA GLU A 250 -32.82 -4.45 -1.19
C GLU A 250 -33.51 -3.27 -1.88
N SER A 251 -32.74 -2.30 -2.36
CA SER A 251 -33.22 -1.11 -3.09
C SER A 251 -32.94 -1.13 -4.59
N GLY A 252 -32.26 -2.18 -5.08
CA GLY A 252 -31.87 -2.34 -6.47
C GLY A 252 -32.86 -3.18 -7.25
N THR A 253 -32.81 -3.06 -8.57
CA THR A 253 -33.56 -3.90 -9.51
C THR A 253 -32.61 -4.61 -10.45
N ILE A 254 -32.95 -5.85 -10.84
CA ILE A 254 -32.22 -6.56 -11.90
C ILE A 254 -32.86 -6.17 -13.23
N GLU A 255 -32.09 -5.59 -14.13
CA GLU A 255 -32.53 -5.29 -15.50
C GLU A 255 -31.88 -6.27 -16.49
N ALA A 256 -32.54 -6.51 -17.62
CA ALA A 256 -31.93 -7.27 -18.70
C ALA A 256 -30.73 -6.49 -19.27
N PRO A 257 -29.62 -7.17 -19.62
CA PRO A 257 -28.41 -6.50 -20.08
C PRO A 257 -28.68 -5.62 -21.31
N THR A 258 -28.18 -4.38 -21.28
CA THR A 258 -28.29 -3.46 -22.43
C THR A 258 -27.20 -3.77 -23.48
N SER A 259 -27.36 -3.29 -24.72
CA SER A 259 -26.34 -3.46 -25.77
C SER A 259 -24.99 -2.81 -25.41
N SER A 260 -24.97 -1.78 -24.56
CA SER A 260 -23.73 -1.20 -24.00
C SER A 260 -23.09 -2.09 -22.93
N ASP A 261 -23.88 -2.75 -22.08
CA ASP A 261 -23.38 -3.68 -21.06
C ASP A 261 -22.72 -4.91 -21.71
N LEU A 262 -23.29 -5.39 -22.82
CA LEU A 262 -22.71 -6.46 -23.65
C LEU A 262 -21.38 -6.05 -24.31
N SER A 263 -21.18 -4.76 -24.60
CA SER A 263 -19.93 -4.23 -25.17
C SER A 263 -18.86 -3.88 -24.12
N ALA A 264 -19.27 -3.69 -22.85
CA ALA A 264 -18.38 -3.43 -21.72
C ALA A 264 -18.00 -4.73 -20.96
N GLY A 265 -18.74 -5.81 -21.19
CA GLY A 265 -18.41 -7.13 -20.66
C GLY A 265 -17.05 -7.61 -21.15
N ILE A 266 -16.24 -8.15 -20.24
CA ILE A 266 -15.05 -8.91 -20.61
C ILE A 266 -15.54 -10.07 -21.48
N GLU A 267 -15.13 -10.14 -22.75
CA GLU A 267 -15.48 -11.26 -23.62
C GLU A 267 -15.04 -12.56 -22.92
N LEU A 268 -16.02 -13.39 -22.55
CA LEU A 268 -15.81 -14.70 -21.93
C LEU A 268 -15.25 -15.70 -22.95
N GLU A 269 -15.68 -15.58 -24.21
CA GLU A 269 -15.36 -16.50 -25.30
C GLU A 269 -13.86 -16.83 -25.45
N PRO A 270 -12.92 -15.86 -25.41
CA PRO A 270 -11.49 -16.16 -25.41
C PRO A 270 -11.03 -17.03 -24.23
N PHE A 271 -11.53 -16.78 -23.02
CA PHE A 271 -11.14 -17.53 -21.83
C PHE A 271 -11.74 -18.93 -21.83
N VAL A 272 -13.02 -19.07 -22.21
CA VAL A 272 -13.70 -20.35 -22.37
C VAL A 272 -13.03 -21.19 -23.46
N THR A 273 -12.66 -20.57 -24.59
CA THR A 273 -11.93 -21.23 -25.67
C THR A 273 -10.57 -21.75 -25.20
N GLU A 274 -9.81 -20.95 -24.43
CA GLU A 274 -8.52 -21.39 -23.88
C GLU A 274 -8.70 -22.49 -22.82
N ARG A 275 -9.75 -22.44 -22.01
CA ARG A 275 -10.09 -23.49 -21.03
C ARG A 275 -10.37 -24.80 -21.73
N ASP A 276 -11.25 -24.79 -22.73
CA ASP A 276 -11.59 -25.97 -23.51
C ASP A 276 -10.38 -26.50 -24.30
N ALA A 277 -9.45 -25.63 -24.70
CA ALA A 277 -8.18 -26.04 -25.27
C ALA A 277 -7.28 -26.72 -24.23
N LEU A 278 -7.18 -26.19 -23.01
CA LEU A 278 -6.42 -26.77 -21.91
C LEU A 278 -7.00 -28.12 -21.46
N GLU A 279 -8.31 -28.25 -21.29
CA GLU A 279 -8.98 -29.51 -20.93
C GLU A 279 -8.74 -30.61 -21.98
N ARG A 280 -8.84 -30.26 -23.27
CA ARG A 280 -8.50 -31.19 -24.36
C ARG A 280 -7.04 -31.60 -24.31
N ARG A 281 -6.12 -30.65 -24.03
CA ARG A 281 -4.69 -30.95 -23.87
C ARG A 281 -4.43 -31.86 -22.66
N ILE A 282 -5.09 -31.64 -21.53
CA ILE A 282 -4.96 -32.48 -20.32
C ILE A 282 -5.48 -33.89 -20.61
N SER A 283 -6.67 -34.00 -21.21
CA SER A 283 -7.31 -35.29 -21.51
C SER A 283 -6.47 -36.12 -22.49
N ALA A 284 -6.02 -35.51 -23.59
CA ALA A 284 -5.13 -36.15 -24.55
C ALA A 284 -3.80 -36.61 -23.92
N ARG A 285 -3.32 -35.90 -22.88
CA ARG A 285 -2.10 -36.27 -22.15
C ARG A 285 -2.32 -37.32 -21.07
N LYS A 286 -3.52 -37.42 -20.48
CA LYS A 286 -3.84 -38.50 -19.52
C LYS A 286 -3.99 -39.86 -20.19
N GLU A 287 -4.39 -39.89 -21.46
CA GLU A 287 -4.48 -41.12 -22.28
C GLU A 287 -3.11 -41.58 -22.81
N ASP A 288 -2.14 -40.67 -22.84
CA ASP A 288 -0.76 -40.93 -23.22
C ASP A 288 0.01 -41.51 -22.02
N THR A 289 0.27 -42.82 -22.04
CA THR A 289 0.97 -43.53 -20.96
C THR A 289 2.38 -42.99 -20.67
N ASP A 290 2.95 -42.21 -21.60
CA ASP A 290 4.29 -41.63 -21.49
C ASP A 290 4.29 -40.16 -21.03
N ALA A 291 3.11 -39.55 -20.80
CA ALA A 291 3.03 -38.17 -20.37
C ALA A 291 3.54 -37.97 -18.93
N SER A 292 4.50 -37.05 -18.75
CA SER A 292 5.05 -36.72 -17.43
C SER A 292 3.97 -36.20 -16.48
N SER A 293 3.81 -36.84 -15.31
CA SER A 293 2.86 -36.44 -14.25
C SER A 293 2.98 -34.97 -13.84
N ASN A 294 4.18 -34.40 -13.95
CA ASN A 294 4.44 -33.00 -13.60
C ASN A 294 3.93 -32.02 -14.66
N LEU A 295 3.88 -32.41 -15.94
CA LEU A 295 3.25 -31.59 -16.98
C LEU A 295 1.74 -31.55 -16.80
N ILE A 296 1.13 -32.70 -16.56
CA ILE A 296 -0.32 -32.78 -16.33
C ILE A 296 -0.70 -31.86 -15.16
N ARG A 297 0.07 -31.89 -14.06
CA ARG A 297 -0.09 -30.92 -12.95
C ARG A 297 0.09 -29.47 -13.38
N SER A 298 1.04 -29.16 -14.26
CA SER A 298 1.21 -27.80 -14.79
C SER A 298 0.00 -27.33 -15.58
N LEU A 299 -0.56 -28.20 -16.44
CA LEU A 299 -1.73 -27.88 -17.24
C LEU A 299 -2.98 -27.77 -16.37
N GLU A 300 -3.15 -28.67 -15.41
CA GLU A 300 -4.22 -28.62 -14.40
C GLU A 300 -4.15 -27.33 -13.57
N ARG A 301 -2.94 -26.85 -13.26
CA ARG A 301 -2.75 -25.56 -12.60
C ARG A 301 -3.16 -24.38 -13.47
N SER A 302 -2.76 -24.35 -14.74
CA SER A 302 -3.21 -23.31 -15.68
C SER A 302 -4.72 -23.33 -15.86
N LEU A 303 -5.31 -24.53 -15.92
CA LEU A 303 -6.75 -24.72 -15.98
C LEU A 303 -7.43 -24.14 -14.74
N LEU A 304 -6.93 -24.45 -13.54
CA LEU A 304 -7.49 -23.95 -12.29
C LEU A 304 -7.47 -22.41 -12.20
N ILE A 305 -6.36 -21.77 -12.59
CA ILE A 305 -6.25 -20.30 -12.63
C ILE A 305 -7.26 -19.71 -13.63
N LEU A 306 -7.41 -20.36 -14.79
CA LEU A 306 -8.33 -19.90 -15.82
C LEU A 306 -9.78 -20.10 -15.42
N ASP A 307 -10.12 -21.19 -14.74
CA ASP A 307 -11.45 -21.47 -14.20
C ASP A 307 -11.85 -20.43 -13.15
N GLU A 308 -10.96 -20.08 -12.22
CA GLU A 308 -11.23 -19.01 -11.25
C GLU A 308 -11.41 -17.66 -11.94
N ARG A 309 -10.70 -17.40 -13.05
CA ARG A 309 -10.87 -16.17 -13.84
C ARG A 309 -12.19 -16.16 -14.61
N ILE A 310 -12.59 -17.28 -15.22
CA ILE A 310 -13.89 -17.41 -15.90
C ILE A 310 -15.01 -17.20 -14.87
N LYS A 311 -14.95 -17.92 -13.75
CA LYS A 311 -15.90 -17.78 -12.64
C LYS A 311 -15.99 -16.34 -12.14
N LYS A 312 -14.86 -15.63 -12.03
CA LYS A 312 -14.85 -14.21 -11.69
C LYS A 312 -15.58 -13.36 -12.72
N ILE A 313 -15.34 -13.59 -14.02
CA ILE A 313 -16.01 -12.84 -15.10
C ILE A 313 -17.51 -13.17 -15.13
N GLU A 314 -17.90 -14.44 -14.99
CA GLU A 314 -19.30 -14.87 -14.94
C GLU A 314 -20.02 -14.23 -13.75
N LEU A 315 -19.42 -14.30 -12.56
CA LEU A 315 -19.97 -13.70 -11.35
C LEU A 315 -20.09 -12.18 -11.52
N LEU A 316 -19.06 -11.50 -12.05
CA LEU A 316 -19.14 -10.07 -12.37
C LEU A 316 -20.25 -9.78 -13.41
N SER A 317 -20.45 -10.65 -14.40
CA SER A 317 -21.49 -10.47 -15.42
C SER A 317 -22.91 -10.60 -14.89
N GLU A 318 -23.16 -11.51 -13.94
CA GLU A 318 -24.43 -11.62 -13.24
C GLU A 318 -24.67 -10.39 -12.35
N GLU A 319 -23.61 -9.87 -11.74
CA GLU A 319 -23.63 -8.74 -10.84
C GLU A 319 -23.81 -7.38 -11.54
N ILE A 320 -23.32 -7.24 -12.77
CA ILE A 320 -23.49 -6.04 -13.62
C ILE A 320 -24.96 -5.75 -13.93
N ASN A 321 -25.88 -6.72 -13.78
CA ASN A 321 -27.30 -6.51 -14.07
C ASN A 321 -28.06 -5.75 -12.98
N TRP A 322 -27.43 -5.47 -11.83
CA TRP A 322 -28.03 -4.66 -10.78
C TRP A 322 -28.04 -3.18 -11.16
N ARG A 323 -29.21 -2.56 -11.02
CA ARG A 323 -29.45 -1.12 -11.26
C ARG A 323 -29.96 -0.47 -10.00
N PHE A 324 -29.39 0.69 -9.67
CA PHE A 324 -29.77 1.47 -8.49
C PHE A 324 -30.24 2.88 -8.89
N PRO A 325 -31.21 3.47 -8.16
CA PRO A 325 -31.74 4.80 -8.48
C PRO A 325 -30.71 5.94 -8.43
N SER A 326 -29.60 5.75 -7.72
CA SER A 326 -28.53 6.75 -7.59
C SER A 326 -27.21 6.21 -8.14
N THR A 327 -26.47 7.06 -8.85
CA THR A 327 -25.13 6.74 -9.36
C THR A 327 -24.14 6.39 -8.25
N GLU A 328 -24.31 6.96 -7.05
CA GLU A 328 -23.50 6.64 -5.87
C GLU A 328 -23.69 5.19 -5.41
N ASN A 329 -24.94 4.74 -5.24
CA ASN A 329 -25.23 3.36 -4.88
C ASN A 329 -24.78 2.37 -5.96
N GLN A 330 -24.89 2.75 -7.25
CA GLN A 330 -24.37 1.93 -8.34
C GLN A 330 -22.86 1.75 -8.21
N TRP A 331 -22.12 2.86 -8.15
CA TRP A 331 -20.67 2.82 -8.00
C TRP A 331 -20.22 2.05 -6.76
N MET A 332 -20.95 2.19 -5.63
CA MET A 332 -20.67 1.47 -4.39
C MET A 332 -20.89 -0.03 -4.53
N HIS A 333 -22.01 -0.44 -5.14
CA HIS A 333 -22.30 -1.84 -5.38
C HIS A 333 -21.23 -2.48 -6.27
N ASP A 334 -20.92 -1.85 -7.41
CA ASP A 334 -19.90 -2.34 -8.36
C ASP A 334 -18.53 -2.46 -7.67
N THR A 335 -18.13 -1.44 -6.91
CA THR A 335 -16.85 -1.41 -6.18
C THR A 335 -16.77 -2.51 -5.13
N LEU A 336 -17.83 -2.70 -4.33
CA LEU A 336 -17.86 -3.72 -3.27
C LEU A 336 -17.90 -5.14 -3.84
N VAL A 337 -18.65 -5.38 -4.92
CA VAL A 337 -18.68 -6.68 -5.61
C VAL A 337 -17.28 -7.03 -6.11
N ALA A 338 -16.62 -6.09 -6.81
CA ALA A 338 -15.25 -6.28 -7.27
C ALA A 338 -14.28 -6.55 -6.11
N LEU A 339 -14.37 -5.76 -5.03
CA LEU A 339 -13.53 -5.95 -3.83
C LEU A 339 -13.76 -7.31 -3.17
N VAL A 340 -15.01 -7.76 -3.00
CA VAL A 340 -15.30 -9.06 -2.38
C VAL A 340 -14.73 -10.19 -3.21
N SER A 341 -14.88 -10.15 -4.53
CA SER A 341 -14.28 -11.13 -5.45
C SER A 341 -12.76 -11.12 -5.34
N ASP A 342 -12.14 -9.94 -5.33
CA ASP A 342 -10.69 -9.78 -5.17
C ASP A 342 -10.19 -10.31 -3.82
N LEU A 343 -10.97 -10.15 -2.74
CA LEU A 343 -10.66 -10.69 -1.41
C LEU A 343 -10.82 -12.23 -1.36
N GLU A 344 -11.74 -12.80 -2.14
CA GLU A 344 -11.89 -14.25 -2.26
C GLU A 344 -10.69 -14.88 -2.97
N GLU A 345 -10.25 -14.30 -4.08
CA GLU A 345 -9.04 -14.70 -4.77
C GLU A 345 -7.82 -14.54 -3.84
N PHE A 346 -7.67 -13.38 -3.20
CA PHE A 346 -6.55 -13.09 -2.29
C PHE A 346 -6.47 -14.07 -1.11
N GLY A 347 -7.62 -14.49 -0.56
CA GLY A 347 -7.75 -15.41 0.56
C GLY A 347 -7.89 -16.89 0.17
N ASN A 348 -7.76 -17.25 -1.11
CA ASN A 348 -7.85 -18.63 -1.58
C ASN A 348 -6.78 -19.51 -0.87
N GLU A 349 -7.13 -20.76 -0.58
CA GLU A 349 -6.24 -21.69 0.13
C GLU A 349 -5.12 -22.25 -0.77
N ASP A 350 -5.33 -22.24 -2.10
CA ASP A 350 -4.31 -22.63 -3.05
C ASP A 350 -3.24 -21.52 -3.15
N PRO A 351 -1.95 -21.80 -2.85
CA PRO A 351 -0.87 -20.81 -2.88
C PRO A 351 -0.54 -20.25 -4.26
N PHE A 352 -1.18 -20.76 -5.32
CA PHE A 352 -1.04 -20.27 -6.68
C PHE A 352 -2.15 -19.31 -7.09
N ILE A 353 -3.27 -19.30 -6.36
CA ILE A 353 -4.37 -18.35 -6.53
C ILE A 353 -4.34 -17.34 -5.37
N GLY A 354 -4.28 -17.84 -4.14
CA GLY A 354 -4.31 -17.07 -2.91
C GLY A 354 -2.94 -16.55 -2.52
N MET A 355 -2.80 -15.22 -2.55
CA MET A 355 -1.59 -14.56 -2.09
C MET A 355 -1.33 -14.79 -0.60
N LEU A 356 -2.37 -14.91 0.23
CA LEU A 356 -2.19 -15.24 1.65
C LEU A 356 -1.60 -16.64 1.84
N ALA A 357 -2.12 -17.65 1.14
CA ALA A 357 -1.57 -19.00 1.15
C ALA A 357 -0.12 -19.02 0.63
N ASN A 358 0.15 -18.30 -0.46
CA ASN A 358 1.49 -18.14 -1.01
C ASN A 358 2.50 -17.55 0.00
N VAL A 359 2.12 -16.48 0.70
CA VAL A 359 2.98 -15.86 1.72
C VAL A 359 3.20 -16.80 2.91
N ARG A 360 2.19 -17.58 3.31
CA ARG A 360 2.33 -18.59 4.37
C ARG A 360 3.33 -19.70 3.98
N GLU A 361 3.34 -20.14 2.72
CA GLU A 361 4.35 -21.08 2.24
C GLU A 361 5.76 -20.50 2.30
N ARG A 362 5.92 -19.23 1.91
CA ARG A 362 7.20 -18.52 2.00
C ARG A 362 7.68 -18.37 3.44
N LEU A 363 6.79 -18.09 4.40
CA LEU A 363 7.10 -18.08 5.82
C LEU A 363 7.58 -19.47 6.29
N ASN A 364 6.82 -20.52 5.99
CA ASN A 364 7.16 -21.91 6.36
C ASN A 364 8.52 -22.32 5.78
N PHE A 365 8.80 -21.96 4.53
CA PHE A 365 10.11 -22.16 3.91
C PHE A 365 11.21 -21.38 4.65
N SER A 366 10.98 -20.09 4.93
CA SER A 366 11.95 -19.22 5.62
C SER A 366 12.29 -19.70 7.04
N GLN A 367 11.34 -20.32 7.73
CA GLN A 367 11.55 -20.92 9.06
C GLN A 367 12.45 -22.15 9.00
N LYS A 368 12.35 -22.95 7.93
CA LYS A 368 13.06 -24.24 7.80
C LYS A 368 14.38 -24.14 7.04
N ILE A 369 14.55 -23.12 6.19
CA ILE A 369 15.66 -23.07 5.24
C ILE A 369 17.04 -23.06 5.93
N ARG A 370 17.16 -22.43 7.10
CA ARG A 370 18.43 -22.40 7.85
C ARG A 370 18.84 -23.79 8.34
N GLU A 371 17.90 -24.55 8.89
CA GLU A 371 18.15 -25.93 9.31
C GLU A 371 18.45 -26.82 8.09
N ALA A 372 17.62 -26.72 7.04
CA ALA A 372 17.77 -27.53 5.84
C ALA A 372 19.07 -27.28 5.07
N SER A 373 19.62 -26.04 5.12
CA SER A 373 20.82 -25.67 4.36
C SER A 373 22.10 -25.55 5.18
N ILE A 374 22.02 -25.28 6.49
CA ILE A 374 23.22 -24.97 7.30
C ILE A 374 23.26 -25.77 8.60
N THR A 375 22.27 -25.64 9.49
CA THR A 375 22.40 -26.07 10.89
C THR A 375 21.86 -27.48 11.17
N GLY A 376 21.20 -28.12 10.21
CA GLY A 376 20.80 -29.52 10.33
C GLY A 376 22.04 -30.42 10.27
N THR A 377 22.03 -31.54 11.01
CA THR A 377 23.21 -32.40 11.17
C THR A 377 23.84 -32.87 9.84
N ASP A 378 23.01 -33.22 8.85
CA ASP A 378 23.48 -33.60 7.51
C ASP A 378 24.08 -32.41 6.74
N ALA A 379 23.43 -31.24 6.81
CA ALA A 379 23.91 -30.02 6.16
C ALA A 379 25.24 -29.55 6.77
N GLU A 380 25.37 -29.57 8.10
CA GLU A 380 26.61 -29.22 8.80
C GLU A 380 27.78 -30.14 8.39
N ALA A 381 27.52 -31.44 8.29
CA ALA A 381 28.52 -32.42 7.85
C ALA A 381 28.99 -32.14 6.42
N LYS A 382 28.06 -31.90 5.49
CA LYS A 382 28.35 -31.56 4.09
C LYS A 382 29.13 -30.26 3.95
N TRP A 383 28.76 -29.23 4.71
CA TRP A 383 29.50 -27.96 4.72
C TRP A 383 30.91 -28.10 5.29
N LYS A 384 31.08 -28.86 6.38
CA LYS A 384 32.40 -29.14 6.96
C LYS A 384 33.32 -29.83 5.95
N GLU A 385 32.81 -30.81 5.20
CA GLU A 385 33.56 -31.46 4.13
C GLU A 385 33.91 -30.47 3.01
N ALA A 386 32.93 -29.74 2.50
CA ALA A 386 33.12 -28.78 1.40
C ALA A 386 34.14 -27.71 1.76
N ILE A 387 34.01 -27.06 2.92
CA ILE A 387 34.91 -26.00 3.39
C ILE A 387 36.34 -26.54 3.55
N SER A 388 36.50 -27.71 4.16
CA SER A 388 37.81 -28.34 4.31
C SER A 388 38.43 -28.67 2.95
N SER A 389 37.65 -29.22 2.01
CA SER A 389 38.16 -29.57 0.68
C SER A 389 38.47 -28.34 -0.18
N ILE A 390 37.68 -27.28 -0.10
CA ILE A 390 37.85 -26.06 -0.90
C ILE A 390 39.09 -25.30 -0.42
N SER A 391 39.25 -25.14 0.88
CA SER A 391 40.39 -24.42 1.47
C SER A 391 41.75 -25.10 1.24
N GLN A 392 41.76 -26.41 1.01
CA GLN A 392 42.97 -27.18 0.70
C GLN A 392 43.21 -27.36 -0.81
N SER A 393 42.25 -26.94 -1.65
CA SER A 393 42.33 -27.13 -3.09
C SER A 393 43.20 -26.06 -3.75
N GLN A 394 44.13 -26.50 -4.59
CA GLN A 394 44.91 -25.61 -5.44
C GLN A 394 44.06 -24.88 -6.47
N VAL A 395 42.98 -25.52 -6.97
CA VAL A 395 42.05 -24.92 -7.95
C VAL A 395 41.35 -23.69 -7.36
N TYR A 396 41.04 -23.75 -6.06
CA TYR A 396 40.43 -22.64 -5.33
C TYR A 396 41.44 -21.68 -4.71
N GLY A 397 42.75 -21.89 -4.90
CA GLY A 397 43.79 -20.98 -4.40
C GLY A 397 43.74 -20.74 -2.88
N GLY A 398 43.27 -21.70 -2.10
CA GLY A 398 43.10 -21.55 -0.65
C GLY A 398 41.87 -20.75 -0.22
N LEU A 399 40.85 -20.63 -1.09
CA LEU A 399 39.58 -19.96 -0.79
C LEU A 399 38.96 -20.50 0.51
N LYS A 400 38.58 -19.58 1.39
CA LYS A 400 37.80 -19.89 2.59
C LYS A 400 36.38 -19.38 2.35
N ILE A 401 35.40 -20.27 2.56
CA ILE A 401 33.98 -19.94 2.43
C ILE A 401 33.26 -20.31 3.72
N GLU A 402 32.17 -19.62 3.98
CA GLU A 402 31.22 -19.97 5.04
C GLU A 402 29.99 -20.66 4.43
N PRO A 403 29.20 -21.41 5.24
CA PRO A 403 27.94 -21.97 4.77
C PRO A 403 27.01 -20.89 4.18
N GLN A 404 26.48 -21.18 2.99
CA GLN A 404 25.65 -20.24 2.23
C GLN A 404 24.17 -20.63 2.38
N ILE A 405 23.35 -19.73 2.92
CA ILE A 405 21.95 -20.06 3.19
C ILE A 405 21.19 -20.39 1.89
N GLY A 406 20.40 -21.47 1.93
CA GLY A 406 19.67 -21.98 0.77
C GLY A 406 20.49 -22.86 -0.19
N LEU A 407 21.79 -23.04 0.05
CA LEU A 407 22.64 -23.99 -0.69
C LEU A 407 23.01 -25.20 0.17
N VAL A 408 23.06 -26.38 -0.45
CA VAL A 408 23.57 -27.61 0.17
C VAL A 408 24.68 -28.18 -0.70
N PRO A 409 25.90 -28.41 -0.18
CA PRO A 409 26.98 -29.05 -0.94
C PRO A 409 26.58 -30.48 -1.36
N ILE A 410 26.81 -30.84 -2.62
CA ILE A 410 26.49 -32.16 -3.20
C ILE A 410 27.72 -32.89 -3.76
N GLY A 411 28.91 -32.49 -3.29
CA GLY A 411 30.19 -33.07 -3.70
C GLY A 411 30.83 -32.35 -4.89
N LYS A 412 31.97 -32.89 -5.33
CA LYS A 412 32.69 -32.41 -6.51
C LYS A 412 32.19 -33.09 -7.77
N ASP A 413 32.13 -32.35 -8.88
CA ASP A 413 32.01 -32.95 -10.20
C ASP A 413 33.28 -33.78 -10.47
N PRO A 414 33.17 -35.09 -10.78
CA PRO A 414 34.33 -35.95 -10.94
C PRO A 414 35.23 -35.60 -12.13
N LYS A 415 34.73 -34.84 -13.11
CA LYS A 415 35.47 -34.46 -14.31
C LYS A 415 36.19 -33.12 -14.11
N SER A 416 35.49 -32.11 -13.63
CA SER A 416 36.08 -30.77 -13.42
C SER A 416 36.79 -30.63 -12.08
N GLY A 417 36.43 -31.44 -11.08
CA GLY A 417 36.93 -31.34 -9.72
C GLY A 417 36.38 -30.14 -8.94
N LEU A 418 35.48 -29.34 -9.54
CA LEU A 418 34.83 -28.21 -8.88
C LEU A 418 33.67 -28.68 -8.00
N TRP A 419 33.45 -27.98 -6.90
CA TRP A 419 32.37 -28.24 -5.96
C TRP A 419 31.02 -27.79 -6.51
N GLU A 420 30.01 -28.64 -6.30
CA GLU A 420 28.63 -28.44 -6.73
C GLU A 420 27.68 -28.30 -5.52
N PHE A 421 26.62 -27.51 -5.68
CA PHE A 421 25.68 -27.16 -4.63
C PHE A 421 24.24 -27.19 -5.15
N SER A 422 23.32 -27.79 -4.41
CA SER A 422 21.88 -27.73 -4.72
C SER A 422 21.24 -26.47 -4.12
N HIS A 423 20.37 -25.83 -4.89
CA HIS A 423 19.58 -24.68 -4.45
C HIS A 423 18.18 -25.09 -4.01
N LEU A 424 17.90 -24.95 -2.72
CA LEU A 424 16.69 -25.50 -2.10
C LEU A 424 15.40 -24.74 -2.46
N GLN A 425 15.48 -23.45 -2.79
CA GLN A 425 14.28 -22.68 -3.15
C GLN A 425 13.75 -23.03 -4.55
N SER A 426 14.57 -23.65 -5.41
CA SER A 426 14.15 -24.02 -6.77
C SER A 426 13.83 -25.50 -6.96
N GLY A 427 13.95 -26.35 -5.93
CA GLY A 427 13.57 -27.76 -5.99
C GLY A 427 14.29 -28.65 -4.97
N SER A 428 14.21 -29.96 -5.20
CA SER A 428 14.87 -30.98 -4.36
C SER A 428 16.39 -30.96 -4.53
N ILE A 429 17.10 -31.50 -3.54
CA ILE A 429 18.55 -31.71 -3.60
C ILE A 429 18.84 -32.66 -4.76
N ALA A 430 19.76 -32.27 -5.65
CA ALA A 430 20.15 -33.07 -6.79
C ALA A 430 20.92 -34.33 -6.37
N THR A 431 20.64 -35.43 -7.06
CA THR A 431 21.27 -36.73 -6.81
C THR A 431 22.34 -37.00 -7.86
N ARG A 432 23.44 -37.64 -7.45
CA ARG A 432 24.51 -38.07 -8.35
C ARG A 432 24.34 -39.54 -8.71
N MET A 433 24.36 -39.85 -10.00
CA MET A 433 24.34 -41.23 -10.49
C MET A 433 25.68 -41.93 -10.23
N GLN A 434 25.73 -43.26 -10.36
CA GLN A 434 26.96 -44.05 -10.17
C GLN A 434 28.10 -43.63 -11.11
N ASN A 435 27.78 -43.10 -12.29
CA ASN A 435 28.77 -42.60 -13.26
C ASN A 435 29.30 -41.20 -12.91
N GLY A 436 28.86 -40.60 -11.81
CA GLY A 436 29.31 -39.29 -11.35
C GLY A 436 28.54 -38.08 -11.89
N ASN A 437 27.69 -38.26 -12.91
CA ASN A 437 26.85 -37.18 -13.43
C ASN A 437 25.65 -36.92 -12.50
N ILE A 438 25.12 -35.70 -12.54
CA ILE A 438 23.85 -35.37 -11.89
C ILE A 438 22.70 -36.06 -12.62
N GLU A 439 21.78 -36.64 -11.86
CA GLU A 439 20.54 -37.20 -12.39
C GLU A 439 19.55 -36.08 -12.68
N ILE A 440 19.25 -35.85 -13.96
CA ILE A 440 18.34 -34.77 -14.38
C ILE A 440 16.89 -35.22 -14.19
N GLN A 441 16.22 -34.58 -13.23
CA GLN A 441 14.83 -34.86 -12.90
C GLN A 441 14.04 -33.55 -12.80
N SER A 442 12.73 -33.61 -13.01
CA SER A 442 11.85 -32.44 -12.97
C SER A 442 11.81 -31.74 -11.60
N GLU A 443 11.89 -32.49 -10.51
CA GLU A 443 11.85 -32.03 -9.13
C GLU A 443 13.16 -31.36 -8.71
N MET A 444 14.26 -31.63 -9.41
CA MET A 444 15.60 -31.18 -9.08
C MET A 444 15.68 -29.65 -9.01
N GLY A 445 16.26 -29.15 -7.93
CA GLY A 445 16.64 -27.75 -7.79
C GLY A 445 17.75 -27.35 -8.76
N LEU A 446 18.12 -26.08 -8.74
CA LEU A 446 19.28 -25.62 -9.51
C LEU A 446 20.54 -26.25 -8.91
N VAL A 447 21.46 -26.69 -9.77
CA VAL A 447 22.78 -27.15 -9.37
C VAL A 447 23.78 -26.07 -9.71
N PHE A 448 24.40 -25.48 -8.70
CA PHE A 448 25.43 -24.47 -8.83
C PHE A 448 26.82 -25.09 -8.80
N ILE A 449 27.72 -24.55 -9.61
CA ILE A 449 29.16 -24.84 -9.55
C ILE A 449 29.83 -23.63 -8.87
N LEU A 450 30.68 -23.88 -7.88
CA LEU A 450 31.52 -22.83 -7.30
C LEU A 450 32.72 -22.58 -8.22
N ILE A 451 32.73 -21.41 -8.85
CA ILE A 451 33.81 -20.92 -9.71
C ILE A 451 34.87 -20.27 -8.81
N PRO A 452 36.16 -20.65 -8.91
CA PRO A 452 37.22 -20.15 -8.01
C PRO A 452 37.55 -18.66 -8.17
N GLY A 453 37.04 -18.00 -9.21
CA GLY A 453 37.50 -16.67 -9.61
C GLY A 453 38.91 -16.72 -10.18
N GLY A 454 39.55 -15.55 -10.32
CA GLY A 454 40.89 -15.43 -10.89
C GLY A 454 40.99 -14.36 -11.98
N ILE A 455 41.96 -14.49 -12.87
CA ILE A 455 42.11 -13.60 -14.02
C ILE A 455 41.63 -14.36 -15.26
N GLY A 456 40.70 -13.78 -16.00
CA GLY A 456 40.18 -14.32 -17.25
C GLY A 456 40.40 -13.36 -18.42
N THR A 457 40.61 -13.92 -19.60
CA THR A 457 40.71 -13.16 -20.86
C THR A 457 39.38 -13.21 -21.60
N ILE A 458 38.79 -12.05 -21.85
CA ILE A 458 37.45 -11.86 -22.42
C ILE A 458 37.55 -11.17 -23.79
N GLY A 459 36.61 -11.49 -24.67
CA GLY A 459 36.54 -11.01 -26.04
C GLY A 459 37.37 -11.85 -27.00
N ALA A 460 37.34 -11.48 -28.27
CA ALA A 460 38.11 -12.11 -29.34
C ALA A 460 38.67 -11.08 -30.32
N SER A 461 39.68 -11.50 -31.07
CA SER A 461 40.27 -10.73 -32.16
C SER A 461 40.60 -11.65 -33.32
N GLN A 462 40.53 -11.14 -34.55
CA GLN A 462 40.88 -11.89 -35.76
C GLN A 462 42.37 -12.26 -35.82
N SER A 463 43.21 -11.53 -35.09
CA SER A 463 44.65 -11.78 -34.98
C SER A 463 45.18 -11.39 -33.60
N GLY A 464 46.36 -11.87 -33.25
CA GLY A 464 47.01 -11.61 -31.96
C GLY A 464 47.48 -12.89 -31.29
N THR A 465 47.59 -12.87 -29.96
CA THR A 465 48.11 -13.99 -29.17
C THR A 465 47.10 -14.59 -28.20
N ALA A 466 45.99 -13.90 -27.93
CA ALA A 466 44.98 -14.33 -26.97
C ALA A 466 43.58 -14.28 -27.61
N ASN A 467 42.79 -15.33 -27.37
CA ASN A 467 41.43 -15.50 -27.91
C ASN A 467 41.33 -15.20 -29.41
N VAL A 468 42.22 -15.80 -30.20
CA VAL A 468 42.26 -15.58 -31.66
C VAL A 468 41.11 -16.34 -32.30
N ASP A 469 40.27 -15.61 -33.02
CA ASP A 469 39.11 -16.13 -33.74
C ASP A 469 39.00 -15.42 -35.09
N PRO A 470 39.30 -16.12 -36.21
CA PRO A 470 39.23 -15.54 -37.55
C PRO A 470 37.87 -14.93 -37.92
N ASN A 471 36.80 -15.34 -37.22
CA ASN A 471 35.43 -14.87 -37.46
C ASN A 471 34.98 -13.81 -36.43
N ALA A 472 35.88 -13.33 -35.55
CA ALA A 472 35.55 -12.31 -34.57
C ALA A 472 35.01 -11.04 -35.24
N HIS A 473 33.89 -10.54 -34.73
CA HIS A 473 33.37 -9.22 -35.09
C HIS A 473 34.05 -8.11 -34.26
N ALA A 474 34.07 -6.89 -34.78
CA ALA A 474 34.66 -5.74 -34.08
C ALA A 474 34.09 -5.55 -32.66
N ARG A 475 32.78 -5.78 -32.47
CA ARG A 475 32.08 -5.69 -31.18
C ARG A 475 32.46 -6.75 -30.14
N GLU A 476 33.19 -7.79 -30.55
CA GLU A 476 33.70 -8.86 -29.68
C GLU A 476 35.09 -8.51 -29.12
N GLY A 477 35.72 -7.46 -29.65
CA GLY A 477 37.01 -6.95 -29.21
C GLY A 477 36.91 -5.53 -28.61
N PRO A 478 38.01 -4.98 -28.08
CA PRO A 478 39.31 -5.65 -27.96
C PRO A 478 39.33 -6.74 -26.88
N VAL A 479 40.22 -7.71 -27.05
CA VAL A 479 40.52 -8.72 -26.04
C VAL A 479 41.09 -8.04 -24.80
N HIS A 480 40.57 -8.36 -23.62
CA HIS A 480 40.99 -7.73 -22.37
C HIS A 480 40.98 -8.70 -21.18
N SER A 481 41.86 -8.45 -20.21
CA SER A 481 41.92 -9.24 -18.98
C SER A 481 41.01 -8.64 -17.90
N THR A 482 40.24 -9.49 -17.23
CA THR A 482 39.34 -9.12 -16.12
C THR A 482 39.61 -9.98 -14.91
N LYS A 483 39.57 -9.38 -13.71
CA LYS A 483 39.64 -10.11 -12.44
C LYS A 483 38.23 -10.47 -11.97
N PHE A 484 38.00 -11.75 -11.71
CA PHE A 484 36.75 -12.31 -11.19
C PHE A 484 36.92 -12.69 -9.72
N LYS A 485 35.93 -12.32 -8.91
CA LYS A 485 35.77 -12.91 -7.58
C LYS A 485 35.20 -14.34 -7.73
N PRO A 486 35.36 -15.22 -6.74
CA PRO A 486 34.62 -16.48 -6.72
C PRO A 486 33.10 -16.22 -6.71
N PHE A 487 32.34 -17.06 -7.40
CA PHE A 487 30.88 -16.96 -7.49
C PHE A 487 30.30 -18.32 -7.88
N PHE A 488 28.97 -18.44 -7.77
CA PHE A 488 28.23 -19.61 -8.21
C PHE A 488 27.57 -19.36 -9.56
N ILE A 489 27.63 -20.33 -10.47
CA ILE A 489 26.86 -20.32 -11.71
C ILE A 489 26.16 -21.65 -11.91
N SER A 490 24.93 -21.63 -12.43
CA SER A 490 24.15 -22.84 -12.65
C SER A 490 24.85 -23.72 -13.68
N LYS A 491 24.98 -25.01 -13.36
CA LYS A 491 25.56 -26.07 -14.19
C LYS A 491 24.82 -26.21 -15.52
N PHE A 492 23.52 -25.96 -15.48
CA PHE A 492 22.56 -26.05 -16.59
C PHE A 492 21.83 -24.72 -16.78
N GLU A 493 21.20 -24.53 -17.93
CA GLU A 493 20.14 -23.52 -18.08
C GLU A 493 18.99 -23.83 -17.10
N MET A 494 18.20 -22.81 -16.75
CA MET A 494 17.02 -23.02 -15.91
C MET A 494 15.97 -23.83 -16.69
N THR A 495 15.51 -24.92 -16.09
CA THR A 495 14.52 -25.80 -16.72
C THR A 495 13.09 -25.25 -16.61
N GLN A 496 12.20 -25.73 -17.47
CA GLN A 496 10.77 -25.45 -17.37
C GLN A 496 10.21 -25.85 -16.00
N ALA A 497 10.63 -26.98 -15.43
CA ALA A 497 10.17 -27.42 -14.10
C ALA A 497 10.52 -26.41 -12.99
N GLN A 498 11.75 -25.90 -12.99
CA GLN A 498 12.23 -24.93 -12.01
C GLN A 498 11.51 -23.59 -12.18
N TRP A 499 11.27 -23.15 -13.41
CA TRP A 499 10.52 -21.94 -13.69
C TRP A 499 9.06 -22.05 -13.23
N LEU A 500 8.39 -23.15 -13.55
CA LEU A 500 7.01 -23.41 -13.15
C LEU A 500 6.82 -23.39 -11.63
N ARG A 501 7.76 -23.94 -10.85
CA ARG A 501 7.69 -23.85 -9.38
C ARG A 501 7.77 -22.41 -8.88
N SER A 502 8.54 -21.57 -9.57
CA SER A 502 8.81 -20.18 -9.15
C SER A 502 7.70 -19.22 -9.59
N GLU A 503 7.29 -19.30 -10.85
CA GLU A 503 6.40 -18.33 -11.50
C GLU A 503 4.97 -18.85 -11.72
N GLY A 504 4.79 -20.15 -11.61
CA GLY A 504 3.49 -20.76 -11.69
C GLY A 504 2.86 -20.95 -13.05
N SER A 505 3.56 -20.54 -14.08
CA SER A 505 3.15 -20.69 -15.46
C SER A 505 4.37 -20.94 -16.33
N LEU A 506 4.16 -21.55 -17.50
CA LEU A 506 5.20 -21.81 -18.49
C LEU A 506 4.99 -20.88 -19.70
N PRO A 507 5.89 -19.92 -19.95
CA PRO A 507 5.78 -19.02 -21.11
C PRO A 507 6.27 -19.68 -22.42
N SER A 508 6.91 -20.84 -22.32
CA SER A 508 7.64 -21.52 -23.39
C SER A 508 6.79 -21.84 -24.61
N ARG A 509 7.27 -21.47 -25.81
CA ARG A 509 6.68 -21.87 -27.09
C ARG A 509 6.72 -23.38 -27.29
N TYR A 510 7.82 -24.00 -26.91
CA TYR A 510 8.03 -25.44 -26.90
C TYR A 510 7.80 -25.92 -25.47
N SER A 511 6.53 -26.02 -25.10
CA SER A 511 6.14 -26.42 -23.76
C SER A 511 6.26 -27.92 -23.58
N ALA A 512 6.59 -28.36 -22.37
CA ALA A 512 6.56 -29.77 -22.00
C ALA A 512 5.27 -30.49 -22.46
N GLY A 513 5.45 -31.73 -22.91
CA GLY A 513 4.45 -32.58 -23.56
C GLY A 513 4.23 -32.30 -25.04
N GLN A 514 4.67 -31.17 -25.59
CA GLN A 514 4.49 -30.97 -27.02
C GLN A 514 5.28 -32.01 -27.82
N SER A 515 4.61 -32.69 -28.76
CA SER A 515 5.27 -33.53 -29.77
C SER A 515 5.80 -32.63 -30.88
N ILE A 516 7.08 -32.76 -31.21
CA ILE A 516 7.74 -31.96 -32.25
C ILE A 516 7.90 -32.76 -33.54
N SER A 517 8.25 -34.04 -33.40
CA SER A 517 8.34 -35.03 -34.48
C SER A 517 8.07 -36.42 -33.90
N ASP A 518 8.02 -37.44 -34.76
CA ASP A 518 7.80 -38.83 -34.33
C ASP A 518 8.82 -39.24 -33.25
N GLY A 519 8.31 -39.59 -32.06
CA GLY A 519 9.13 -40.02 -30.93
C GLY A 519 9.89 -38.91 -30.18
N TYR A 520 9.70 -37.64 -30.52
CA TYR A 520 10.34 -36.51 -29.84
C TYR A 520 9.32 -35.60 -29.14
N VAL A 521 9.32 -35.65 -27.81
CA VAL A 521 8.42 -34.89 -26.93
C VAL A 521 9.24 -33.98 -26.02
N ILE A 522 8.79 -32.74 -25.85
CA ILE A 522 9.42 -31.81 -24.91
C ILE A 522 9.15 -32.26 -23.47
N LEU A 523 10.17 -32.23 -22.62
CA LEU A 523 10.08 -32.61 -21.20
C LEU A 523 10.21 -31.37 -20.33
N LEU A 524 9.84 -31.50 -19.05
CA LEU A 524 10.01 -30.42 -18.08
C LEU A 524 11.47 -30.12 -17.74
N THR A 525 12.39 -31.01 -18.13
CA THR A 525 13.83 -30.88 -17.98
C THR A 525 14.48 -30.11 -19.14
N HIS A 526 13.71 -29.72 -20.16
CA HIS A 526 14.16 -28.79 -21.18
C HIS A 526 14.29 -27.36 -20.59
N PRO A 527 15.13 -26.49 -21.17
CA PRO A 527 15.26 -25.13 -20.72
C PRO A 527 13.95 -24.36 -20.88
N VAL A 528 13.70 -23.41 -19.97
CA VAL A 528 12.63 -22.43 -20.14
C VAL A 528 13.05 -21.38 -21.17
N GLU A 529 12.17 -21.09 -22.13
CA GLU A 529 12.34 -20.04 -23.13
C GLU A 529 11.11 -19.12 -23.23
N ARG A 530 11.20 -18.09 -24.08
CA ARG A 530 10.19 -17.04 -24.28
C ARG A 530 9.97 -16.18 -23.04
N ILE A 531 11.06 -15.94 -22.31
CA ILE A 531 11.10 -15.04 -21.15
C ILE A 531 11.79 -13.72 -21.52
N SER A 532 11.23 -12.60 -21.04
CA SER A 532 11.89 -11.31 -21.19
C SER A 532 12.98 -11.13 -20.13
N TRP A 533 13.90 -10.18 -20.35
CA TRP A 533 14.95 -9.86 -19.38
C TRP A 533 14.34 -9.43 -18.03
N HIS A 534 13.26 -8.65 -18.06
CA HIS A 534 12.55 -8.21 -16.85
C HIS A 534 11.96 -9.38 -16.07
N GLN A 535 11.38 -10.37 -16.75
CA GLN A 535 10.86 -11.57 -16.10
C GLN A 535 12.02 -12.37 -15.49
N ALA A 536 13.06 -12.67 -16.28
CA ALA A 536 14.23 -13.42 -15.82
C ALA A 536 14.87 -12.76 -14.59
N SER A 537 15.13 -11.45 -14.65
CA SER A 537 15.76 -10.68 -13.57
C SER A 537 14.91 -10.69 -12.28
N ARG A 538 13.59 -10.48 -12.39
CA ARG A 538 12.66 -10.54 -11.25
C ARG A 538 12.66 -11.93 -10.61
N THR A 539 12.51 -12.98 -11.41
CA THR A 539 12.49 -14.37 -10.93
C THR A 539 13.80 -14.75 -10.25
N MET A 540 14.94 -14.36 -10.84
CA MET A 540 16.25 -14.57 -10.20
C MET A 540 16.29 -13.88 -8.82
N SER A 541 15.89 -12.61 -8.76
CA SER A 541 15.86 -11.87 -7.49
C SER A 541 14.95 -12.51 -6.44
N GLN A 542 13.78 -13.01 -6.83
CA GLN A 542 12.85 -13.68 -5.92
C GLN A 542 13.43 -14.98 -5.33
N LEU A 543 14.32 -15.63 -6.08
CA LEU A 543 15.06 -16.82 -5.67
C LEU A 543 16.35 -16.50 -4.90
N GLY A 544 16.67 -15.23 -4.64
CA GLY A 544 17.96 -14.84 -4.04
C GLY A 544 19.16 -15.02 -4.99
N LEU A 545 18.89 -14.99 -6.29
CA LEU A 545 19.85 -15.20 -7.38
C LEU A 545 19.96 -13.92 -8.23
N ARG A 546 20.83 -13.98 -9.24
CA ARG A 546 20.98 -12.95 -10.27
C ARG A 546 21.24 -13.57 -11.64
N LEU A 547 21.12 -12.76 -12.69
CA LEU A 547 21.71 -13.10 -13.98
C LEU A 547 23.25 -13.03 -13.88
N PRO A 548 24.00 -13.87 -14.61
CA PRO A 548 25.44 -13.69 -14.74
C PRO A 548 25.72 -12.38 -15.45
N THR A 549 26.84 -11.73 -15.11
CA THR A 549 27.37 -10.71 -16.00
C THR A 549 27.84 -11.37 -17.29
N GLU A 550 27.84 -10.62 -18.40
CA GLU A 550 28.36 -11.09 -19.69
C GLU A 550 29.78 -11.67 -19.55
N LYS A 551 30.60 -11.00 -18.75
CA LYS A 551 31.99 -11.41 -18.53
C LYS A 551 32.09 -12.69 -17.71
N GLU A 552 31.25 -12.86 -16.69
CA GLU A 552 31.18 -14.11 -15.92
C GLU A 552 30.69 -15.27 -16.80
N TRP A 553 29.71 -15.01 -17.67
CA TRP A 553 29.23 -15.99 -18.64
C TRP A 553 30.37 -16.44 -19.56
N GLU A 554 31.07 -15.50 -20.21
CA GLU A 554 32.16 -15.86 -21.13
C GLU A 554 33.33 -16.52 -20.39
N TYR A 555 33.70 -16.04 -19.20
CA TYR A 555 34.75 -16.62 -18.38
C TYR A 555 34.48 -18.09 -18.06
N THR A 556 33.26 -18.40 -17.67
CA THR A 556 32.85 -19.76 -17.30
C THR A 556 32.59 -20.65 -18.50
N ALA A 557 32.08 -20.11 -19.61
CA ALA A 557 31.93 -20.83 -20.87
C ALA A 557 33.29 -21.21 -21.46
N ARG A 558 34.29 -20.32 -21.38
CA ARG A 558 35.68 -20.59 -21.79
C ARG A 558 36.34 -21.66 -20.95
N ALA A 559 36.16 -21.63 -19.63
CA ALA A 559 36.78 -22.57 -18.70
C ALA A 559 38.30 -22.76 -18.90
N GLY A 560 39.00 -21.69 -19.28
CA GLY A 560 40.44 -21.69 -19.57
C GLY A 560 40.80 -21.79 -21.07
N GLU A 561 39.84 -22.06 -21.94
CA GLU A 561 40.07 -22.20 -23.38
C GLU A 561 40.13 -20.85 -24.11
N SER A 562 41.03 -20.80 -25.11
CA SER A 562 41.26 -19.60 -25.95
C SER A 562 40.74 -19.75 -27.38
N SER A 563 40.27 -20.93 -27.78
CA SER A 563 39.66 -21.16 -29.09
C SER A 563 38.29 -20.50 -29.24
N PRO A 564 37.75 -20.39 -30.47
CA PRO A 564 36.40 -19.88 -30.73
C PRO A 564 35.29 -20.67 -30.02
N TRP A 565 35.45 -21.98 -29.88
CA TRP A 565 34.60 -22.86 -29.07
C TRP A 565 35.45 -23.57 -28.03
N TRP A 566 34.90 -23.93 -26.86
CA TRP A 566 35.69 -24.63 -25.84
C TRP A 566 36.16 -26.01 -26.35
N THR A 567 35.48 -26.55 -27.36
CA THR A 567 35.80 -27.82 -27.99
C THR A 567 36.94 -27.75 -29.01
N GLY A 568 37.31 -26.56 -29.48
CA GLY A 568 38.42 -26.37 -30.42
C GLY A 568 38.22 -25.27 -31.46
N GLN A 569 39.05 -25.33 -32.51
CA GLN A 569 39.20 -24.26 -33.52
C GLN A 569 38.17 -24.28 -34.66
N THR A 570 37.44 -25.39 -34.84
CA THR A 570 36.51 -25.57 -35.95
C THR A 570 35.11 -25.91 -35.44
N SER A 571 34.08 -25.56 -36.20
CA SER A 571 32.68 -25.85 -35.85
C SER A 571 32.41 -27.35 -35.69
N LEU A 572 33.14 -28.21 -36.42
CA LEU A 572 33.03 -29.67 -36.29
C LEU A 572 33.42 -30.19 -34.89
N SER A 573 34.23 -29.44 -34.14
CA SER A 573 34.59 -29.81 -32.77
C SER A 573 33.38 -29.82 -31.82
N LEU A 574 32.28 -29.15 -32.19
CA LEU A 574 31.04 -29.09 -31.41
C LEU A 574 30.23 -30.38 -31.40
N GLN A 575 30.59 -31.38 -32.21
CA GLN A 575 29.87 -32.66 -32.25
C GLN A 575 29.77 -33.28 -30.85
N GLY A 576 28.53 -33.53 -30.39
CA GLY A 576 28.24 -34.06 -29.06
C GLY A 576 28.47 -33.08 -27.90
N ALA A 577 28.68 -31.80 -28.18
CA ALA A 577 28.92 -30.74 -27.20
C ALA A 577 28.02 -29.50 -27.39
N ALA A 578 27.09 -29.53 -28.36
CA ALA A 578 26.23 -28.41 -28.70
C ALA A 578 24.90 -28.89 -29.29
N ASN A 579 23.86 -28.07 -29.14
CA ASN A 579 22.58 -28.18 -29.85
C ASN A 579 22.36 -26.95 -30.72
N LEU A 580 22.39 -27.10 -32.04
CA LEU A 580 22.44 -25.99 -33.00
C LEU A 580 21.55 -26.28 -34.21
N ALA A 581 21.45 -25.33 -35.13
CA ALA A 581 20.78 -25.55 -36.41
C ALA A 581 21.58 -26.60 -37.21
N ASP A 582 21.05 -27.83 -37.24
CA ASP A 582 21.80 -29.01 -37.62
C ASP A 582 21.06 -29.94 -38.62
N LEU A 583 21.62 -31.13 -38.87
CA LEU A 583 21.01 -32.13 -39.76
C LEU A 583 19.71 -32.71 -39.18
N ALA A 584 19.56 -32.84 -37.86
CA ALA A 584 18.35 -33.38 -37.25
C ALA A 584 17.15 -32.46 -37.55
N ALA A 585 17.30 -31.15 -37.33
CA ALA A 585 16.28 -30.17 -37.70
C ALA A 585 16.01 -30.15 -39.22
N LYS A 586 17.06 -30.22 -40.05
CA LYS A 586 16.92 -30.27 -41.52
C LYS A 586 16.10 -31.49 -41.98
N SER A 587 16.41 -32.66 -41.44
CA SER A 587 15.72 -33.92 -41.73
C SER A 587 14.26 -33.92 -41.28
N ALA A 588 13.93 -33.15 -40.23
CA ALA A 588 12.56 -32.93 -39.78
C ALA A 588 11.79 -31.90 -40.63
N GLY A 589 12.38 -31.37 -41.72
CA GLY A 589 11.74 -30.42 -42.62
C GLY A 589 11.70 -28.98 -42.09
N VAL A 590 12.53 -28.66 -41.11
CA VAL A 590 12.62 -27.32 -40.53
C VAL A 590 13.28 -26.36 -41.52
N ALA A 591 12.67 -25.19 -41.73
CA ALA A 591 13.08 -24.20 -42.71
C ALA A 591 13.72 -22.94 -42.07
N TRP A 592 14.63 -23.12 -41.12
CA TRP A 592 15.34 -21.97 -40.52
C TRP A 592 16.39 -21.40 -41.48
N PRO A 593 16.62 -20.07 -41.49
CA PRO A 593 17.63 -19.44 -42.34
C PRO A 593 19.02 -20.07 -42.22
N ALA A 594 19.39 -20.53 -41.02
CA ALA A 594 20.67 -21.17 -40.72
C ALA A 594 20.84 -22.55 -41.40
N ILE A 595 19.74 -23.27 -41.66
CA ILE A 595 19.74 -24.60 -42.29
C ILE A 595 19.63 -24.50 -43.82
N LEU A 596 18.83 -23.55 -44.29
CA LEU A 596 18.52 -23.40 -45.72
C LEU A 596 19.74 -23.03 -46.58
N ASN A 597 20.74 -22.38 -45.99
CA ASN A 597 21.87 -21.78 -46.70
C ASN A 597 23.24 -22.39 -46.36
N ALA A 598 23.27 -23.54 -45.68
CA ALA A 598 24.51 -24.13 -45.18
C ALA A 598 24.65 -25.62 -45.50
N ASP A 599 25.89 -26.04 -45.76
CA ASP A 599 26.31 -27.44 -45.67
C ASP A 599 26.42 -27.81 -44.19
N VAL A 600 25.32 -28.30 -43.66
CA VAL A 600 25.21 -28.67 -42.25
C VAL A 600 25.86 -30.03 -42.03
N LEU A 601 26.93 -30.07 -41.23
CA LEU A 601 27.70 -31.29 -40.97
C LEU A 601 27.50 -31.85 -39.55
N LEU A 602 26.89 -31.08 -38.66
CA LEU A 602 26.58 -31.51 -37.29
C LEU A 602 25.26 -32.28 -37.27
N ASN A 603 25.17 -33.26 -36.39
CA ASN A 603 23.93 -33.91 -36.02
C ASN A 603 23.91 -34.11 -34.50
N ASP A 604 23.11 -33.34 -33.78
CA ASP A 604 22.95 -33.38 -32.33
C ASP A 604 21.79 -34.30 -31.90
N GLY A 605 20.93 -34.71 -32.84
CA GLY A 605 19.81 -35.61 -32.64
C GLY A 605 18.52 -34.95 -32.15
N PHE A 606 18.46 -33.62 -32.06
CA PHE A 606 17.31 -32.87 -31.57
C PHE A 606 16.78 -31.91 -32.63
N VAL A 607 15.45 -31.89 -32.80
CA VAL A 607 14.81 -30.97 -33.76
C VAL A 607 14.74 -29.54 -33.23
N VAL A 608 14.70 -29.35 -31.90
CA VAL A 608 14.74 -28.04 -31.21
C VAL A 608 15.63 -28.15 -29.97
N HIS A 609 15.51 -27.26 -28.97
CA HIS A 609 16.25 -27.38 -27.71
C HIS A 609 16.07 -28.78 -27.08
N ALA A 610 17.11 -29.28 -26.42
CA ALA A 610 17.19 -30.59 -25.78
C ALA A 610 16.91 -30.49 -24.26
N PRO A 611 16.70 -31.61 -23.55
CA PRO A 611 16.83 -31.63 -22.10
C PRO A 611 18.20 -31.08 -21.68
N VAL A 612 18.25 -30.30 -20.60
CA VAL A 612 19.53 -29.77 -20.12
C VAL A 612 20.48 -30.91 -19.74
N GLY A 613 21.78 -30.70 -19.96
CA GLY A 613 22.81 -31.69 -19.68
C GLY A 613 22.93 -32.83 -20.70
N SER A 614 22.23 -32.75 -21.83
CA SER A 614 22.31 -33.75 -22.91
C SER A 614 23.68 -33.79 -23.59
N PHE A 615 24.40 -32.66 -23.60
CA PHE A 615 25.69 -32.52 -24.26
C PHE A 615 26.85 -32.55 -23.27
N ARG A 616 28.06 -32.83 -23.77
CA ARG A 616 29.27 -32.79 -22.93
C ARG A 616 29.45 -31.42 -22.28
N ALA A 617 29.79 -31.44 -21.00
CA ALA A 617 30.19 -30.24 -20.29
C ALA A 617 31.57 -29.74 -20.74
N ASN A 618 31.79 -28.43 -20.59
CA ASN A 618 33.11 -27.83 -20.72
C ASN A 618 34.04 -28.25 -19.55
N PRO A 619 35.33 -27.87 -19.57
CA PRO A 619 36.29 -28.28 -18.53
C PRO A 619 35.92 -27.91 -17.08
N TRP A 620 35.03 -26.94 -16.86
CA TRP A 620 34.53 -26.56 -15.53
C TRP A 620 33.21 -27.23 -15.16
N GLY A 621 32.65 -28.04 -16.03
CA GLY A 621 31.45 -28.82 -15.77
C GLY A 621 30.15 -28.10 -16.15
N LEU A 622 30.21 -26.96 -16.86
CA LEU A 622 29.02 -26.29 -17.42
C LEU A 622 28.56 -27.01 -18.68
N HIS A 623 27.27 -27.32 -18.75
CA HIS A 623 26.64 -27.90 -19.93
C HIS A 623 25.97 -26.83 -20.78
N ASP A 624 25.69 -27.17 -22.04
CA ASP A 624 24.82 -26.40 -22.94
C ASP A 624 25.32 -24.96 -23.21
N VAL A 625 26.62 -24.71 -23.03
CA VAL A 625 27.25 -23.39 -23.29
C VAL A 625 27.33 -23.03 -24.77
N HIS A 626 27.15 -24.01 -25.66
CA HIS A 626 27.10 -23.84 -27.11
C HIS A 626 25.74 -24.29 -27.63
N GLY A 627 24.83 -23.34 -27.84
CA GLY A 627 23.51 -23.63 -28.35
C GLY A 627 22.48 -23.94 -27.26
N ASN A 628 21.54 -24.83 -27.56
CA ASN A 628 20.33 -25.08 -26.78
C ASN A 628 19.44 -23.83 -26.72
N VAL A 629 19.59 -22.93 -25.74
CA VAL A 629 18.95 -21.59 -25.80
C VAL A 629 19.96 -20.47 -25.54
N TRP A 630 19.71 -19.31 -26.13
CA TRP A 630 20.41 -18.09 -25.76
C TRP A 630 20.14 -17.76 -24.29
N GLU A 631 21.14 -17.22 -23.59
CA GLU A 631 21.05 -16.96 -22.16
C GLU A 631 21.14 -15.47 -21.87
N TRP A 632 20.11 -14.89 -21.23
CA TRP A 632 20.13 -13.51 -20.76
C TRP A 632 21.27 -13.24 -19.78
N CYS A 633 21.99 -12.14 -19.99
CA CYS A 633 22.99 -11.60 -19.06
C CYS A 633 22.47 -10.34 -18.35
N GLN A 634 23.12 -9.96 -17.25
CA GLN A 634 22.77 -8.76 -16.49
C GLN A 634 23.04 -7.46 -17.27
N ASP A 635 24.08 -7.45 -18.10
CA ASP A 635 24.66 -6.24 -18.70
C ASP A 635 23.76 -5.59 -19.74
N GLU A 636 23.74 -4.26 -19.72
CA GLU A 636 23.37 -3.46 -20.89
C GLU A 636 24.48 -3.57 -21.92
N TYR A 637 24.11 -3.67 -23.19
CA TYR A 637 25.09 -3.78 -24.24
C TYR A 637 25.87 -2.47 -24.39
N SER A 638 27.19 -2.58 -24.22
CA SER A 638 28.14 -1.54 -24.60
C SER A 638 29.27 -2.14 -25.45
N SER A 639 29.95 -1.30 -26.23
CA SER A 639 31.22 -1.69 -26.82
C SER A 639 32.25 -1.95 -25.71
N TYR A 640 33.19 -2.87 -25.97
CA TYR A 640 34.37 -3.00 -25.12
C TYR A 640 35.37 -1.86 -25.36
N SER A 641 35.30 -1.19 -26.52
CA SER A 641 36.04 0.05 -26.76
C SER A 641 35.31 1.22 -26.11
N LYS A 642 36.02 2.02 -25.31
CA LYS A 642 35.48 3.25 -24.71
C LYS A 642 35.24 4.37 -25.73
N GLU A 643 35.73 4.20 -26.97
CA GLU A 643 35.66 5.21 -28.02
C GLU A 643 34.42 5.09 -28.91
N ASP A 644 33.66 3.99 -28.80
CA ASP A 644 32.44 3.83 -29.57
C ASP A 644 31.27 4.61 -28.92
N PRO A 645 30.45 5.33 -29.71
CA PRO A 645 29.31 6.04 -29.18
C PRO A 645 28.32 5.07 -28.51
N THR A 646 27.88 5.41 -27.30
CA THR A 646 26.79 4.71 -26.62
C THR A 646 25.49 4.94 -27.38
N SER A 647 24.79 3.86 -27.74
CA SER A 647 23.44 3.95 -28.28
C SER A 647 22.47 4.42 -27.19
N ASP A 648 21.53 5.29 -27.54
CA ASP A 648 20.41 5.68 -26.64
C ASP A 648 19.41 4.53 -26.43
N THR A 649 19.51 3.46 -27.21
CA THR A 649 18.65 2.28 -27.08
C THR A 649 19.21 1.32 -26.03
N ILE A 650 18.49 1.12 -24.94
CA ILE A 650 18.83 0.13 -23.91
C ILE A 650 18.58 -1.27 -24.48
N LEU A 651 19.67 -1.97 -24.80
CA LEU A 651 19.67 -3.37 -25.21
C LEU A 651 20.36 -4.20 -24.13
N ARG A 652 19.90 -5.43 -23.93
CA ARG A 652 20.51 -6.38 -22.98
C ARG A 652 21.27 -7.46 -23.74
N VAL A 653 22.39 -7.88 -23.17
CA VAL A 653 23.24 -8.93 -23.75
C VAL A 653 22.62 -10.30 -23.52
N ASN A 654 22.74 -11.17 -24.52
CA ASN A 654 22.56 -12.61 -24.40
C ASN A 654 23.70 -13.35 -25.11
N ARG A 655 24.00 -14.57 -24.64
CA ARG A 655 25.17 -15.36 -25.06
C ARG A 655 24.81 -16.83 -25.31
N GLY A 656 25.70 -17.58 -25.97
CA GLY A 656 25.60 -19.04 -26.10
C GLY A 656 25.19 -19.58 -27.48
N GLY A 657 24.34 -18.86 -28.22
CA GLY A 657 23.65 -19.47 -29.36
C GLY A 657 22.40 -20.22 -28.91
N SER A 658 21.72 -20.87 -29.85
CA SER A 658 20.51 -21.66 -29.63
C SER A 658 20.39 -22.81 -30.63
N PHE A 659 19.43 -23.70 -30.41
CA PHE A 659 19.11 -24.80 -31.33
C PHE A 659 18.79 -24.36 -32.78
N ASP A 660 18.44 -23.09 -33.03
CA ASP A 660 18.21 -22.54 -34.38
C ASP A 660 19.35 -21.65 -34.88
N SER A 661 20.46 -21.59 -34.13
CA SER A 661 21.65 -20.83 -34.46
C SER A 661 22.64 -21.64 -35.32
N PRO A 662 23.31 -21.02 -36.30
CA PRO A 662 24.47 -21.64 -36.93
C PRO A 662 25.67 -21.69 -35.96
N PRO A 663 26.65 -22.59 -36.16
CA PRO A 663 27.82 -22.70 -35.27
C PRO A 663 28.59 -21.40 -35.04
N LEU A 664 28.63 -20.50 -36.03
CA LEU A 664 29.35 -19.23 -35.94
C LEU A 664 28.76 -18.25 -34.92
N THR A 665 27.47 -18.35 -34.58
CA THR A 665 26.87 -17.50 -33.54
C THR A 665 26.92 -18.14 -32.15
N ALA A 666 27.37 -19.40 -32.06
CA ALA A 666 27.60 -20.11 -30.79
C ALA A 666 29.06 -20.01 -30.31
N ARG A 667 29.89 -19.16 -30.92
CA ARG A 667 31.28 -18.91 -30.48
C ARG A 667 31.31 -18.27 -29.10
N LEU A 668 32.34 -18.60 -28.31
CA LEU A 668 32.54 -18.13 -26.94
C LEU A 668 32.48 -16.60 -26.82
N ALA A 669 33.05 -15.87 -27.77
CA ALA A 669 33.06 -14.40 -27.78
C ALA A 669 31.84 -13.76 -28.46
N TYR A 670 30.96 -14.52 -29.12
CA TYR A 670 29.88 -13.94 -29.91
C TYR A 670 28.79 -13.32 -29.03
N ARG A 671 28.56 -12.02 -29.20
CA ARG A 671 27.61 -11.23 -28.41
C ARG A 671 26.35 -10.99 -29.22
N PHE A 672 25.19 -11.31 -28.65
CA PHE A 672 23.91 -10.95 -29.23
C PHE A 672 23.11 -10.08 -28.26
N VAL A 673 22.12 -9.37 -28.79
CA VAL A 673 21.40 -8.34 -28.04
C VAL A 673 19.93 -8.32 -28.41
N HIS A 674 19.10 -8.04 -27.43
CA HIS A 674 17.66 -7.90 -27.60
C HIS A 674 17.15 -6.72 -26.78
N ASN A 675 15.97 -6.20 -27.12
CA ASN A 675 15.27 -5.29 -26.22
C ASN A 675 14.92 -6.07 -24.94
N PRO A 676 15.05 -5.47 -23.73
CA PRO A 676 14.75 -6.17 -22.47
C PRO A 676 13.30 -6.68 -22.37
N SER A 677 12.38 -6.17 -23.20
CA SER A 677 10.99 -6.63 -23.29
C SER A 677 10.77 -7.79 -24.28
N ASP A 678 11.74 -8.07 -25.15
CA ASP A 678 11.62 -9.12 -26.16
C ASP A 678 11.51 -10.50 -25.53
N ARG A 679 10.76 -11.38 -26.19
CA ARG A 679 10.60 -12.79 -25.84
C ARG A 679 10.76 -13.61 -27.10
N ALA A 680 11.68 -14.55 -27.11
CA ALA A 680 11.95 -15.41 -28.27
C ALA A 680 11.94 -16.89 -27.87
N SER A 681 11.54 -17.76 -28.81
CA SER A 681 11.39 -19.20 -28.56
C SER A 681 12.70 -19.97 -28.38
N TYR A 682 13.81 -19.23 -28.39
CA TYR A 682 15.18 -19.73 -28.31
C TYR A 682 15.97 -18.98 -27.23
N LEU A 683 15.30 -18.17 -26.39
CA LEU A 683 15.93 -17.28 -25.41
C LEU A 683 15.43 -17.61 -24.00
N GLY A 684 16.35 -18.10 -23.18
CA GLY A 684 16.16 -18.52 -21.80
C GLY A 684 17.12 -17.84 -20.83
N VAL A 685 17.52 -18.57 -19.78
CA VAL A 685 18.34 -18.03 -18.69
C VAL A 685 19.19 -19.11 -18.02
N ARG A 686 20.40 -18.72 -17.61
CA ARG A 686 21.24 -19.46 -16.66
C ARG A 686 21.43 -18.64 -15.40
N PRO A 687 20.97 -19.13 -14.24
CA PRO A 687 21.12 -18.39 -12.99
C PRO A 687 22.58 -18.32 -12.49
N ALA A 688 22.91 -17.25 -11.78
CA ALA A 688 24.15 -17.08 -11.03
C ALA A 688 23.87 -16.56 -9.61
N ARG A 689 24.83 -16.72 -8.70
CA ARG A 689 24.77 -16.17 -7.34
C ARG A 689 26.16 -15.73 -6.89
N SER A 690 26.23 -14.59 -6.22
CA SER A 690 27.48 -14.14 -5.60
C SER A 690 27.82 -15.03 -4.40
N LEU A 691 29.10 -15.28 -4.17
CA LEU A 691 29.56 -15.85 -2.89
C LEU A 691 29.51 -14.74 -1.83
N GLU A 692 28.82 -14.98 -0.71
CA GLU A 692 28.67 -14.03 0.40
C GLU A 692 29.93 -13.89 1.27
#